data_AF-D6Y0J1-F1
#
_entry.id   AF-D6Y0J1-F1
#
_cell.length_a   1.000
_cell.length_b   1.000
_cell.length_c   1.000
_cell.angle_alpha   90.00
_cell.angle_beta   90.00
_cell.angle_gamma   90.00
#
_symmetry.space_group_name_H-M   'P 1'
#
loop_
_entity.id
_entity.type
_entity.pdbx_description
1 polymer ?
#
loop_
_entity_poly.entity_id
_entity_poly.type
_entity_poly.pdbx_seq_one_letter_code
_entity_poly.pdbx_strand_id
1 'polypeptide(L)'
;MGNTSRYLRLMTNVIGIPLVAIWLVLAYLEVSPGGADDIESQETTFEPVTATGGYAVSAAHPKAVQVGTKILENGGNAYDAAIAVAFTLGVVEPYGSGIGGGGAMVVYDPTDDTEQEVNYIDYREVAPRSLLTPAMVAEELGFDTVSGDMPTNEEWALVREAVISAWTADEEADFMQEDAGEEAASEGGPFDTIIESLIDNPGFIAGNEILVRAADMAYEEESFEGTPTPRLDEEGNWVTDTEDDQDAVPETEEAPAGDAEEMQEEADSLLSETEAEAVRILESLEWETAQWGNRHYMEDFGIPGFLMGMDYLYEEFATLEMTELLEDAVNLALPAEGQRNEFYKVEADSYLQDRFYYAQTRLSVSDIPHFYPGSRFITRGDELIQEELARTLEDIQAKGSFSRYFMEELAPEMVEAYPLLSMEDFRNYSVITEREPSMGLFQDYEVYAAPEPLGGPVLIQALQLSELMDTGSHNVRDFMFDAPIQQAETGTARSLEAPEEDADAENELNDQSFQQEEPDMAAEEQIAEVEDFVDYMEKILGINFVTYQDRLTNHGDPMTSERARERGEELTSMAKTRELYIEWQEELERREEERLFDGSNDEIEQDGGTEVRHSEGLFVSADSFFDSRSEIDQHVNTSHFVIIDAEGRMVSSTNTLSNFFGSGEYFKGFFLNDQLSNFSDTVGSINEPYPERRPRSFMTPTIFMERGDEGDITEMIGAGSPGGARIPMMMSQVMINYSQYDMTMTESIERMPRFQFAYNQSNQRYEVRLEPVFQEYEERYGLIRDVLDERGYHPGIETLGMYFGAIQALRVDFSDDTIQGFADPRRGGTTDGGPNAVNGEEDDE
;
A
#
# COMPACT_ATOMS: atom_id res chain seq x y z
N MET A 1 10.16 40.89 -47.32
CA MET A 1 10.51 40.17 -46.09
C MET A 1 12.03 40.02 -46.03
N GLY A 2 12.75 40.87 -45.30
CA GLY A 2 14.23 40.84 -45.33
C GLY A 2 14.94 41.32 -44.06
N ASN A 3 14.31 42.19 -43.25
CA ASN A 3 14.93 42.71 -42.02
C ASN A 3 14.50 41.96 -40.73
N THR A 4 13.35 41.29 -40.73
CA THR A 4 12.83 40.57 -39.54
C THR A 4 13.72 39.38 -39.14
N SER A 5 14.23 38.63 -40.12
CA SER A 5 15.13 37.48 -39.89
C SER A 5 16.47 37.87 -39.23
N ARG A 6 16.97 39.08 -39.49
CA ARG A 6 18.21 39.56 -38.87
C ARG A 6 18.03 39.95 -37.41
N TYR A 7 16.86 40.46 -37.02
CA TYR A 7 16.58 40.80 -35.62
C TYR A 7 16.40 39.55 -34.75
N LEU A 8 15.69 38.52 -35.25
CA LEU A 8 15.56 37.24 -34.53
C LEU A 8 16.94 36.61 -34.28
N ARG A 9 17.77 36.46 -35.31
CA ARG A 9 19.13 35.89 -35.18
C ARG A 9 20.05 36.72 -34.27
N LEU A 10 19.83 38.02 -34.14
CA LEU A 10 20.59 38.86 -33.21
C LEU A 10 20.14 38.62 -31.76
N MET A 11 18.84 38.48 -31.49
CA MET A 11 18.35 38.13 -30.14
C MET A 11 18.81 36.74 -29.70
N THR A 12 18.71 35.72 -30.56
CA THR A 12 19.16 34.35 -30.22
C THR A 12 20.65 34.35 -29.87
N ASN A 13 21.49 35.01 -30.67
CA ASN A 13 22.94 34.91 -30.51
C ASN A 13 23.56 35.88 -29.48
N VAL A 14 22.89 36.99 -29.15
CA VAL A 14 23.41 38.02 -28.22
C VAL A 14 22.77 37.93 -26.84
N ILE A 15 21.58 37.33 -26.71
CA ILE A 15 20.85 37.22 -25.43
C ILE A 15 20.57 35.75 -25.08
N GLY A 16 20.11 34.94 -26.05
CA GLY A 16 19.81 33.52 -25.82
C GLY A 16 21.03 32.68 -25.43
N ILE A 17 22.09 32.69 -26.26
CA ILE A 17 23.30 31.89 -26.01
C ILE A 17 23.97 32.24 -24.66
N PRO A 18 24.15 33.52 -24.27
CA PRO A 18 24.69 33.84 -22.95
C PRO A 18 23.81 33.40 -21.78
N LEU A 19 22.47 33.44 -21.91
CA LEU A 19 21.57 32.98 -20.85
C LEU A 19 21.61 31.45 -20.69
N VAL A 20 21.66 30.70 -21.79
CA VAL A 20 21.84 29.23 -21.74
C VAL A 20 23.22 28.88 -21.16
N ALA A 21 24.28 29.62 -21.52
CA ALA A 21 25.60 29.42 -20.93
C ALA A 21 25.64 29.76 -19.43
N ILE A 22 24.94 30.82 -18.98
CA ILE A 22 24.81 31.14 -17.55
C ILE A 22 24.00 30.06 -16.83
N TRP A 23 22.91 29.56 -17.41
CA TRP A 23 22.10 28.49 -16.82
C TRP A 23 22.89 27.17 -16.72
N LEU A 24 23.65 26.80 -17.75
CA LEU A 24 24.55 25.64 -17.71
C LEU A 24 25.70 25.82 -16.72
N VAL A 25 26.23 27.03 -16.52
CA VAL A 25 27.25 27.30 -15.50
C VAL A 25 26.67 27.32 -14.09
N LEU A 26 25.41 27.75 -13.90
CA LEU A 26 24.71 27.65 -12.62
C LEU A 26 24.40 26.18 -12.30
N ALA A 27 23.84 25.42 -13.25
CA ALA A 27 23.63 23.99 -13.10
C ALA A 27 24.95 23.24 -12.83
N TYR A 28 26.06 23.61 -13.48
CA TYR A 28 27.38 23.02 -13.20
C TYR A 28 27.99 23.45 -11.85
N LEU A 29 27.54 24.56 -11.26
CA LEU A 29 27.93 25.00 -9.91
C LEU A 29 27.02 24.41 -8.82
N GLU A 30 25.75 24.10 -9.14
CA GLU A 30 24.84 23.31 -8.31
C GLU A 30 25.20 21.81 -8.34
N VAL A 31 25.77 21.31 -9.45
CA VAL A 31 26.30 19.94 -9.63
C VAL A 31 27.82 19.88 -9.36
N SER A 32 28.40 20.89 -8.71
CA SER A 32 29.76 20.78 -8.17
C SER A 32 29.73 19.85 -6.95
N PRO A 33 30.49 18.73 -6.91
CA PRO A 33 30.48 17.80 -5.79
C PRO A 33 31.25 18.38 -4.58
N GLY A 34 30.66 19.38 -3.94
CA GLY A 34 31.12 19.99 -2.70
C GLY A 34 30.55 19.25 -1.49
N GLY A 35 30.96 18.00 -1.30
CA GLY A 35 30.45 17.13 -0.24
C GLY A 35 30.58 15.62 -0.52
N ALA A 36 31.52 15.22 -1.38
CA ALA A 36 31.81 13.82 -1.71
C ALA A 36 33.15 13.34 -1.10
N ASP A 37 33.58 13.98 -0.02
CA ASP A 37 34.58 13.48 0.92
C ASP A 37 33.84 13.23 2.24
N ASP A 38 34.20 12.16 2.96
CA ASP A 38 33.57 11.66 4.20
C ASP A 38 32.23 10.90 4.05
N ILE A 39 32.12 10.02 3.03
CA ILE A 39 31.55 8.68 3.26
C ILE A 39 32.72 7.74 3.51
N GLU A 40 33.29 7.79 4.71
CA GLU A 40 33.92 6.59 5.26
C GLU A 40 32.78 5.61 5.53
N SER A 41 32.74 4.53 4.75
CA SER A 41 32.02 3.32 5.13
C SER A 41 32.68 2.76 6.38
N GLN A 42 32.31 3.29 7.55
CA GLN A 42 32.51 2.54 8.78
C GLN A 42 31.74 1.25 8.62
N GLU A 43 32.46 0.12 8.60
CA GLU A 43 31.88 -1.19 8.87
C GLU A 43 31.40 -1.18 10.32
N THR A 44 30.25 -0.53 10.59
CA THR A 44 29.51 -0.69 11.83
C THR A 44 28.90 -2.08 11.79
N THR A 45 29.69 -3.07 12.21
CA THR A 45 29.18 -4.36 12.62
C THR A 45 28.29 -4.11 13.84
N PHE A 46 26.97 -4.03 13.63
CA PHE A 46 26.02 -4.03 14.72
C PHE A 46 26.04 -5.44 15.33
N GLU A 47 26.77 -5.58 16.44
CA GLU A 47 26.66 -6.75 17.29
C GLU A 47 25.30 -6.71 17.99
N PRO A 48 24.53 -7.81 18.01
CA PRO A 48 23.17 -7.82 18.54
C PRO A 48 23.16 -7.52 20.04
N VAL A 49 22.24 -6.67 20.49
CA VAL A 49 22.11 -6.32 21.90
C VAL A 49 21.72 -7.59 22.65
N THR A 50 22.64 -8.09 23.47
CA THR A 50 22.47 -9.35 24.19
C THR A 50 22.30 -9.04 25.68
N ALA A 51 21.17 -9.44 26.24
CA ALA A 51 20.85 -9.34 27.66
C ALA A 51 20.66 -10.74 28.26
N THR A 52 21.06 -10.92 29.52
CA THR A 52 20.87 -12.18 30.26
C THR A 52 19.79 -11.98 31.33
N GLY A 53 18.61 -12.52 31.08
CA GLY A 53 17.41 -12.40 31.90
C GLY A 53 16.80 -10.99 31.92
N GLY A 54 15.55 -10.91 32.38
CA GLY A 54 14.80 -9.66 32.47
C GLY A 54 13.95 -9.41 31.22
N TYR A 55 14.17 -8.30 30.52
CA TYR A 55 13.26 -7.78 29.51
C TYR A 55 14.04 -7.25 28.31
N ALA A 56 13.35 -7.01 27.18
CA ALA A 56 13.92 -6.27 26.05
C ALA A 56 12.83 -5.60 25.21
N VAL A 57 13.23 -4.59 24.45
CA VAL A 57 12.38 -3.84 23.50
C VAL A 57 13.14 -3.68 22.20
N SER A 58 12.53 -4.05 21.07
CA SER A 58 13.01 -3.72 19.73
C SER A 58 11.91 -2.95 18.99
N ALA A 59 12.23 -1.77 18.44
CA ALA A 59 11.26 -0.89 17.81
C ALA A 59 11.89 0.02 16.75
N ALA A 60 11.04 0.53 15.84
CA ALA A 60 11.44 1.38 14.73
C ALA A 60 12.08 2.74 15.10
N HIS A 61 12.07 3.17 16.37
CA HIS A 61 12.67 4.45 16.79
C HIS A 61 13.31 4.41 18.19
N PRO A 62 14.52 4.97 18.40
CA PRO A 62 15.25 4.89 19.67
C PRO A 62 14.52 5.42 20.91
N LYS A 63 13.75 6.50 20.77
CA LYS A 63 12.99 7.03 21.92
C LYS A 63 11.85 6.11 22.35
N ALA A 64 11.26 5.34 21.42
CA ALA A 64 10.23 4.36 21.76
C ALA A 64 10.83 3.20 22.56
N VAL A 65 11.98 2.69 22.12
CA VAL A 65 12.77 1.69 22.87
C VAL A 65 13.09 2.17 24.28
N GLN A 66 13.63 3.37 24.43
CA GLN A 66 13.98 3.94 25.74
C GLN A 66 12.76 4.12 26.66
N VAL A 67 11.60 4.51 26.12
CA VAL A 67 10.35 4.60 26.90
C VAL A 67 9.85 3.22 27.33
N GLY A 68 9.82 2.24 26.42
CA GLY A 68 9.46 0.86 26.75
C GLY A 68 10.35 0.26 27.83
N THR A 69 11.68 0.41 27.67
CA THR A 69 12.69 0.01 28.68
C THR A 69 12.44 0.67 30.03
N LYS A 70 12.18 1.99 30.07
CA LYS A 70 11.88 2.74 31.30
C LYS A 70 10.62 2.23 32.02
N ILE A 71 9.58 1.83 31.27
CA ILE A 71 8.35 1.24 31.84
C ILE A 71 8.65 -0.13 32.48
N LEU A 72 9.43 -0.97 31.81
CA LEU A 72 9.84 -2.28 32.31
C LEU A 72 10.78 -2.16 33.53
N GLU A 73 11.70 -1.18 33.53
CA GLU A 73 12.53 -0.83 34.69
C GLU A 73 11.72 -0.40 35.92
N ASN A 74 10.62 0.33 35.71
CA ASN A 74 9.71 0.77 36.78
C ASN A 74 8.81 -0.36 37.31
N GLY A 75 8.81 -1.53 36.65
CA GLY A 75 8.04 -2.71 37.04
C GLY A 75 6.69 -2.87 36.35
N GLY A 76 6.46 -2.17 35.22
CA GLY A 76 5.37 -2.51 34.30
C GLY A 76 5.65 -3.81 33.55
N ASN A 77 4.60 -4.41 32.97
CA ASN A 77 4.67 -5.62 32.16
C ASN A 77 4.81 -5.31 30.65
N ALA A 78 4.83 -6.35 29.82
CA ALA A 78 4.94 -6.20 28.36
C ALA A 78 3.79 -5.36 27.74
N TYR A 79 2.59 -5.41 28.31
CA TYR A 79 1.42 -4.65 27.83
C TYR A 79 1.48 -3.18 28.26
N ASP A 80 1.89 -2.88 29.50
CA ASP A 80 2.20 -1.52 29.96
C ASP A 80 3.21 -0.86 29.00
N ALA A 81 4.30 -1.57 28.71
CA ALA A 81 5.32 -1.11 27.78
C ALA A 81 4.79 -0.97 26.34
N ALA A 82 3.94 -1.88 25.87
CA ALA A 82 3.33 -1.82 24.55
C ALA A 82 2.45 -0.56 24.37
N ILE A 83 1.65 -0.18 25.37
CA ILE A 83 0.87 1.06 25.35
C ILE A 83 1.80 2.27 25.24
N ALA A 84 2.81 2.36 26.12
CA ALA A 84 3.73 3.50 26.16
C ALA A 84 4.57 3.63 24.87
N VAL A 85 5.04 2.50 24.32
CA VAL A 85 5.74 2.42 23.03
C VAL A 85 4.84 2.86 21.87
N ALA A 86 3.60 2.37 21.82
CA ALA A 86 2.64 2.71 20.77
C ALA A 86 2.32 4.22 20.73
N PHE A 87 2.05 4.84 21.88
CA PHE A 87 1.84 6.29 21.94
C PHE A 87 3.12 7.08 21.65
N THR A 88 4.29 6.59 22.08
CA THR A 88 5.57 7.23 21.77
C THR A 88 5.87 7.21 20.27
N LEU A 89 5.61 6.09 19.58
CA LEU A 89 5.73 5.98 18.12
C LEU A 89 4.80 6.98 17.41
N GLY A 90 3.58 7.20 17.91
CA GLY A 90 2.70 8.24 17.40
C GLY A 90 3.23 9.69 17.50
N VAL A 91 4.21 9.94 18.36
CA VAL A 91 4.86 11.25 18.51
C VAL A 91 6.12 11.39 17.66
N VAL A 92 6.94 10.32 17.57
CA VAL A 92 8.27 10.35 16.91
C VAL A 92 8.26 9.82 15.48
N GLU A 93 7.30 8.96 15.14
CA GLU A 93 6.97 8.49 13.80
C GLU A 93 5.52 8.89 13.41
N PRO A 94 5.12 10.18 13.47
CA PRO A 94 3.73 10.61 13.26
C PRO A 94 3.21 10.37 11.83
N TYR A 95 4.12 10.02 10.90
CA TYR A 95 3.77 9.54 9.58
C TYR A 95 3.23 8.10 9.56
N GLY A 96 3.44 7.28 10.59
CA GLY A 96 3.38 5.82 10.48
C GLY A 96 2.38 5.12 11.37
N SER A 97 2.17 5.62 12.57
CA SER A 97 1.18 5.10 13.50
C SER A 97 0.66 6.23 14.40
N GLY A 98 -0.47 6.01 15.05
CA GLY A 98 -1.00 6.96 16.02
C GLY A 98 -2.50 6.81 16.25
N ILE A 99 -3.06 7.77 16.98
CA ILE A 99 -4.46 7.79 17.44
C ILE A 99 -5.46 7.65 16.29
N GLY A 100 -5.17 8.24 15.12
CA GLY A 100 -6.04 8.22 13.94
C GLY A 100 -5.98 6.95 13.09
N GLY A 101 -5.28 5.91 13.54
CA GLY A 101 -5.19 4.62 12.85
C GLY A 101 -5.60 3.43 13.70
N GLY A 102 -4.95 2.30 13.48
CA GLY A 102 -5.23 1.03 14.13
C GLY A 102 -4.05 0.08 14.02
N GLY A 103 -4.28 -1.20 14.31
CA GLY A 103 -3.20 -2.17 14.32
C GLY A 103 -3.62 -3.56 14.78
N ALA A 104 -2.61 -4.39 14.97
CA ALA A 104 -2.76 -5.78 15.34
C ALA A 104 -1.61 -6.22 16.25
N MET A 105 -1.91 -7.12 17.19
CA MET A 105 -0.90 -7.78 18.03
C MET A 105 -1.04 -9.29 17.98
N VAL A 106 0.09 -9.99 17.99
CA VAL A 106 0.19 -11.38 18.43
C VAL A 106 0.94 -11.36 19.75
N VAL A 107 0.34 -11.96 20.78
CA VAL A 107 0.85 -11.92 22.16
C VAL A 107 0.98 -13.33 22.72
N TYR A 108 2.05 -13.59 23.46
CA TYR A 108 2.26 -14.79 24.25
C TYR A 108 2.30 -14.40 25.72
N ASP A 109 1.53 -15.08 26.56
CA ASP A 109 1.50 -14.82 28.01
C ASP A 109 1.63 -16.13 28.81
N PRO A 110 2.80 -16.43 29.39
CA PRO A 110 3.01 -17.63 30.21
C PRO A 110 2.26 -17.59 31.55
N THR A 111 1.59 -16.47 31.87
CA THR A 111 0.77 -16.30 33.07
C THR A 111 -0.72 -16.44 32.80
N ASP A 112 -1.14 -16.61 31.54
CA ASP A 112 -2.51 -16.99 31.21
C ASP A 112 -2.76 -18.47 31.53
N ASP A 113 -3.80 -18.75 32.33
CA ASP A 113 -4.24 -20.08 32.75
C ASP A 113 -5.21 -20.72 31.72
N THR A 114 -5.40 -20.13 30.53
CA THR A 114 -6.25 -20.68 29.46
C THR A 114 -5.59 -21.86 28.70
N GLU A 115 -6.33 -22.53 27.81
CA GLU A 115 -5.78 -23.55 26.92
C GLU A 115 -5.05 -22.95 25.69
N GLN A 116 -5.02 -21.62 25.54
CA GLN A 116 -4.47 -20.91 24.39
C GLN A 116 -3.34 -19.95 24.83
N GLU A 117 -2.10 -20.41 24.70
CA GLU A 117 -0.90 -19.66 25.14
C GLU A 117 -0.58 -18.44 24.27
N VAL A 118 -1.04 -18.42 23.01
CA VAL A 118 -0.80 -17.33 22.03
C VAL A 118 -2.12 -16.75 21.53
N ASN A 119 -2.32 -15.47 21.77
CA ASN A 119 -3.55 -14.74 21.50
C ASN A 119 -3.35 -13.69 20.39
N TYR A 120 -4.44 -13.30 19.73
CA TYR A 120 -4.46 -12.30 18.67
C TYR A 120 -5.45 -11.18 19.02
N ILE A 121 -5.03 -9.93 18.79
CA ILE A 121 -5.82 -8.73 19.10
C ILE A 121 -5.92 -7.87 17.82
N ASP A 122 -7.12 -7.74 17.25
CA ASP A 122 -7.41 -6.87 16.09
C ASP A 122 -8.11 -5.58 16.55
N TYR A 123 -7.39 -4.46 16.48
CA TYR A 123 -7.90 -3.11 16.66
C TYR A 123 -7.66 -2.27 15.40
N ARG A 124 -7.77 -2.91 14.23
CA ARG A 124 -7.72 -2.21 12.95
C ARG A 124 -8.97 -1.40 12.71
N GLU A 125 -8.83 -0.51 11.76
CA GLU A 125 -9.84 0.43 11.33
C GLU A 125 -10.93 -0.29 10.54
N VAL A 126 -12.17 0.13 10.78
CA VAL A 126 -13.39 -0.49 10.25
C VAL A 126 -14.07 0.50 9.31
N ALA A 127 -14.58 0.01 8.18
CA ALA A 127 -15.37 0.83 7.28
C ALA A 127 -16.69 1.24 7.96
N PRO A 128 -17.12 2.51 7.86
CA PRO A 128 -18.32 2.96 8.53
C PRO A 128 -19.56 2.23 7.99
N ARG A 129 -20.57 2.09 8.84
CA ARG A 129 -21.89 1.51 8.54
C ARG A 129 -22.62 2.30 7.45
N SER A 130 -22.36 3.60 7.40
CA SER A 130 -22.81 4.54 6.37
C SER A 130 -22.09 4.41 5.01
N LEU A 131 -21.10 3.51 4.87
CA LEU A 131 -20.38 3.31 3.62
C LEU A 131 -21.34 2.92 2.49
N LEU A 132 -21.39 3.76 1.45
CA LEU A 132 -22.14 3.51 0.23
C LEU A 132 -21.16 3.22 -0.91
N THR A 133 -21.29 2.05 -1.53
CA THR A 133 -20.46 1.65 -2.68
C THR A 133 -21.30 1.58 -3.95
N PRO A 134 -20.71 1.82 -5.14
CA PRO A 134 -21.42 1.67 -6.40
C PRO A 134 -22.05 0.27 -6.57
N ALA A 135 -21.37 -0.80 -6.13
CA ALA A 135 -21.93 -2.16 -6.20
C ALA A 135 -23.20 -2.30 -5.34
N MET A 136 -23.19 -1.80 -4.10
CA MET A 136 -24.35 -1.87 -3.20
C MET A 136 -25.54 -1.05 -3.70
N VAL A 137 -25.28 0.13 -4.28
CA VAL A 137 -26.34 0.95 -4.89
C VAL A 137 -26.90 0.28 -6.16
N ALA A 138 -26.06 -0.39 -6.96
CA ALA A 138 -26.51 -1.15 -8.12
C ALA A 138 -27.36 -2.37 -7.73
N GLU A 139 -26.98 -3.12 -6.69
CA GLU A 139 -27.78 -4.25 -6.17
C GLU A 139 -29.17 -3.81 -5.71
N GLU A 140 -29.26 -2.72 -4.94
CA GLU A 140 -30.55 -2.20 -4.44
C GLU A 140 -31.45 -1.69 -5.58
N LEU A 141 -30.86 -1.20 -6.67
CA LEU A 141 -31.57 -0.84 -7.91
C LEU A 141 -31.93 -2.05 -8.78
N GLY A 142 -31.49 -3.26 -8.41
CA GLY A 142 -31.85 -4.52 -9.05
C GLY A 142 -30.91 -5.01 -10.14
N PHE A 143 -29.68 -4.48 -10.23
CA PHE A 143 -28.65 -4.95 -11.14
C PHE A 143 -27.95 -6.21 -10.58
N ASP A 144 -27.54 -7.15 -11.46
CA ASP A 144 -26.85 -8.39 -11.07
C ASP A 144 -25.31 -8.18 -11.12
N THR A 145 -24.81 -7.49 -10.10
CA THR A 145 -23.38 -7.22 -9.84
C THR A 145 -22.52 -8.47 -9.88
N VAL A 146 -23.03 -9.59 -9.36
CA VAL A 146 -22.35 -10.91 -9.32
C VAL A 146 -22.12 -11.46 -10.72
N SER A 147 -23.00 -11.14 -11.69
CA SER A 147 -22.83 -11.48 -13.10
C SER A 147 -21.94 -10.50 -13.88
N GLY A 148 -21.53 -9.39 -13.26
CA GLY A 148 -20.82 -8.27 -13.91
C GLY A 148 -21.73 -7.28 -14.63
N ASP A 149 -23.05 -7.33 -14.40
CA ASP A 149 -24.02 -6.41 -14.99
C ASP A 149 -24.06 -5.12 -14.16
N MET A 150 -23.22 -4.15 -14.54
CA MET A 150 -23.09 -2.85 -13.87
C MET A 150 -23.90 -1.77 -14.60
N PRO A 151 -24.44 -0.75 -13.89
CA PRO A 151 -25.13 0.35 -14.53
C PRO A 151 -24.24 1.07 -15.54
N THR A 152 -24.82 1.50 -16.65
CA THR A 152 -24.14 2.33 -17.65
C THR A 152 -23.82 3.72 -17.11
N ASN A 153 -22.94 4.48 -17.78
CA ASN A 153 -22.59 5.85 -17.35
C ASN A 153 -23.81 6.77 -17.25
N GLU A 154 -24.82 6.60 -18.11
CA GLU A 154 -26.07 7.38 -18.08
C GLU A 154 -26.94 6.99 -16.87
N GLU A 155 -27.01 5.70 -16.53
CA GLU A 155 -27.69 5.23 -15.33
C GLU A 155 -26.96 5.69 -14.05
N TRP A 156 -25.62 5.65 -14.03
CA TRP A 156 -24.81 6.19 -12.94
C TRP A 156 -25.05 7.69 -12.70
N ALA A 157 -25.19 8.48 -13.76
CA ALA A 157 -25.54 9.89 -13.64
C ALA A 157 -26.92 10.08 -12.99
N LEU A 158 -27.92 9.29 -13.38
CA LEU A 158 -29.27 9.34 -12.79
C LEU A 158 -29.29 8.94 -11.31
N VAL A 159 -28.54 7.89 -10.95
CA VAL A 159 -28.37 7.43 -9.57
C VAL A 159 -27.70 8.50 -8.71
N ARG A 160 -26.60 9.09 -9.21
CA ARG A 160 -25.87 10.16 -8.54
C ARG A 160 -26.75 11.38 -8.27
N GLU A 161 -27.51 11.84 -9.26
CA GLU A 161 -28.43 12.98 -9.09
C GLU A 161 -29.57 12.65 -8.12
N ALA A 162 -30.07 11.41 -8.08
CA ALA A 162 -31.08 10.97 -7.12
C ALA A 162 -30.53 10.95 -5.67
N VAL A 163 -29.33 10.41 -5.44
CA VAL A 163 -28.68 10.39 -4.13
C VAL A 163 -28.39 11.82 -3.63
N ILE A 164 -27.82 12.68 -4.46
CA ILE A 164 -27.58 14.10 -4.13
C ILE A 164 -28.89 14.83 -3.82
N SER A 165 -29.95 14.58 -4.59
CA SER A 165 -31.27 15.18 -4.36
C SER A 165 -31.88 14.72 -3.04
N ALA A 166 -31.74 13.44 -2.67
CA ALA A 166 -32.22 12.93 -1.38
C ALA A 166 -31.47 13.57 -0.21
N TRP A 167 -30.13 13.67 -0.31
CA TRP A 167 -29.27 14.29 0.72
C TRP A 167 -29.62 15.77 0.96
N THR A 168 -29.75 16.55 -0.12
CA THR A 168 -30.11 17.99 -0.02
C THR A 168 -31.54 18.23 0.45
N ALA A 169 -32.45 17.27 0.29
CA ALA A 169 -33.81 17.37 0.80
C ALA A 169 -33.90 17.19 2.34
N ASP A 170 -33.00 16.40 2.94
CA ASP A 170 -32.92 16.25 4.40
C ASP A 170 -32.37 17.52 5.08
N GLU A 171 -31.36 18.18 4.50
CA GLU A 171 -30.88 19.48 5.00
C GLU A 171 -31.98 20.56 4.99
N GLU A 172 -32.82 20.61 3.94
CA GLU A 172 -33.98 21.52 3.92
C GLU A 172 -35.08 21.10 4.91
N ALA A 173 -35.22 19.81 5.22
CA ALA A 173 -36.19 19.31 6.18
C ALA A 173 -35.80 19.68 7.62
N ASP A 174 -34.53 19.52 8.00
CA ASP A 174 -34.02 19.93 9.32
C ASP A 174 -34.05 21.45 9.50
N PHE A 175 -33.73 22.22 8.46
CA PHE A 175 -33.86 23.69 8.48
C PHE A 175 -35.32 24.17 8.68
N MET A 176 -36.31 23.31 8.41
CA MET A 176 -37.74 23.58 8.62
C MET A 176 -38.29 23.06 9.96
N GLN A 177 -37.54 22.27 10.73
CA GLN A 177 -38.02 21.62 11.96
C GLN A 177 -37.82 22.42 13.27
N GLU A 178 -37.11 23.57 13.25
CA GLU A 178 -36.92 24.41 14.46
C GLU A 178 -38.23 24.98 15.09
N ASP A 179 -39.40 24.87 14.43
CA ASP A 179 -40.68 25.46 14.88
C ASP A 179 -41.76 24.41 15.27
N ALA A 180 -41.42 23.12 15.39
CA ALA A 180 -42.30 22.05 15.86
C ALA A 180 -41.65 21.17 16.94
N GLY A 181 -42.29 21.06 18.12
CA GLY A 181 -41.67 20.46 19.31
C GLY A 181 -41.65 18.92 19.37
N GLU A 182 -40.71 18.42 20.17
CA GLU A 182 -40.46 17.03 20.62
C GLU A 182 -41.61 16.01 20.43
N GLU A 183 -41.44 15.04 19.52
CA GLU A 183 -41.71 13.58 19.68
C GLU A 183 -41.65 12.84 18.31
N ALA A 184 -40.45 12.61 17.76
CA ALA A 184 -40.22 11.65 16.67
C ALA A 184 -38.73 11.26 16.53
N ALA A 185 -38.20 10.44 17.44
CA ALA A 185 -37.00 9.65 17.16
C ALA A 185 -37.45 8.31 16.57
N SER A 186 -37.50 8.21 15.24
CA SER A 186 -37.77 6.95 14.54
C SER A 186 -36.52 6.09 14.47
N GLU A 187 -36.71 4.77 14.61
CA GLU A 187 -35.69 3.76 14.36
C GLU A 187 -35.43 3.72 12.85
N GLY A 188 -34.32 4.32 12.40
CA GLY A 188 -33.88 4.33 11.01
C GLY A 188 -32.73 5.32 10.83
N GLY A 189 -31.64 4.88 10.20
CA GLY A 189 -30.53 5.78 9.87
C GLY A 189 -30.88 6.72 8.72
N PRO A 190 -29.99 7.67 8.37
CA PRO A 190 -30.12 8.41 7.11
C PRO A 190 -30.18 7.46 5.90
N PHE A 191 -29.51 6.30 5.98
CA PHE A 191 -29.62 5.22 5.00
C PHE A 191 -31.06 4.71 4.84
N ASP A 192 -31.73 4.30 5.92
CA ASP A 192 -33.12 3.81 5.86
C ASP A 192 -34.07 4.89 5.31
N THR A 193 -33.83 6.16 5.63
CA THR A 193 -34.65 7.29 5.16
C THR A 193 -34.47 7.57 3.67
N ILE A 194 -33.25 7.44 3.15
CA ILE A 194 -32.92 7.55 1.71
C ILE A 194 -33.50 6.35 0.94
N ILE A 195 -33.33 5.14 1.47
CA ILE A 195 -33.84 3.89 0.90
C ILE A 195 -35.38 3.89 0.88
N GLU A 196 -36.04 4.24 1.99
CA GLU A 196 -37.50 4.39 2.02
C GLU A 196 -37.97 5.48 1.05
N SER A 197 -37.26 6.60 0.92
CA SER A 197 -37.60 7.65 -0.07
C SER A 197 -37.45 7.22 -1.53
N LEU A 198 -36.48 6.34 -1.84
CA LEU A 198 -36.33 5.73 -3.16
C LEU A 198 -37.41 4.67 -3.43
N ILE A 199 -37.77 3.86 -2.41
CA ILE A 199 -38.75 2.78 -2.49
C ILE A 199 -40.20 3.29 -2.54
N ASP A 200 -40.56 4.30 -1.73
CA ASP A 200 -41.92 4.87 -1.67
C ASP A 200 -42.24 5.81 -2.84
N ASN A 201 -41.25 6.11 -3.69
CA ASN A 201 -41.44 6.90 -4.91
C ASN A 201 -41.21 6.09 -6.22
N PRO A 202 -41.86 4.93 -6.40
CA PRO A 202 -41.69 4.10 -7.61
C PRO A 202 -42.26 4.80 -8.85
N GLY A 203 -43.03 5.89 -8.65
CA GLY A 203 -43.50 6.79 -9.71
C GLY A 203 -42.41 7.68 -10.32
N PHE A 204 -41.21 7.77 -9.72
CA PHE A 204 -40.07 8.50 -10.29
C PHE A 204 -39.34 7.62 -11.32
N ILE A 205 -39.04 6.36 -10.97
CA ILE A 205 -38.50 5.36 -11.90
C ILE A 205 -39.53 5.01 -13.00
N ALA A 206 -40.80 4.75 -12.64
CA ALA A 206 -41.86 4.54 -13.63
C ALA A 206 -42.23 5.82 -14.41
N GLY A 207 -41.90 7.00 -13.89
CA GLY A 207 -42.03 8.29 -14.59
C GLY A 207 -41.07 8.40 -15.77
N ASN A 208 -39.86 7.86 -15.62
CA ASN A 208 -38.89 7.78 -16.70
C ASN A 208 -39.14 6.62 -17.68
N GLU A 209 -40.02 5.66 -17.40
CA GLU A 209 -40.52 4.75 -18.46
C GLU A 209 -41.30 5.53 -19.55
N ILE A 210 -41.80 6.74 -19.25
CA ILE A 210 -42.41 7.64 -20.25
C ILE A 210 -41.35 8.43 -21.03
N LEU A 211 -40.21 8.77 -20.44
CA LEU A 211 -39.10 9.44 -21.13
C LEU A 211 -38.27 8.44 -21.96
N VAL A 212 -38.03 7.23 -21.46
CA VAL A 212 -37.48 6.11 -22.23
C VAL A 212 -38.44 5.71 -23.34
N ARG A 213 -39.76 5.64 -23.12
CA ARG A 213 -40.70 5.46 -24.25
C ARG A 213 -40.80 6.66 -25.18
N ALA A 214 -40.49 7.89 -24.74
CA ALA A 214 -40.39 9.03 -25.65
C ALA A 214 -39.11 8.99 -26.49
N ALA A 215 -38.02 8.42 -25.96
CA ALA A 215 -36.77 8.16 -26.66
C ALA A 215 -36.90 6.95 -27.63
N ASP A 216 -37.49 5.83 -27.19
CA ASP A 216 -37.79 4.67 -28.04
C ASP A 216 -38.78 5.04 -29.16
N MET A 217 -39.80 5.86 -28.87
CA MET A 217 -40.68 6.42 -29.91
C MET A 217 -39.99 7.41 -30.85
N ALA A 218 -38.74 7.80 -30.59
CA ALA A 218 -37.89 8.56 -31.49
C ALA A 218 -36.85 7.68 -32.22
N TYR A 219 -36.73 6.38 -31.90
CA TYR A 219 -35.64 5.52 -32.39
C TYR A 219 -36.03 4.12 -32.91
N GLU A 220 -37.30 3.89 -33.28
CA GLU A 220 -37.76 2.93 -34.32
C GLU A 220 -39.25 3.26 -34.60
N GLU A 221 -39.76 3.45 -35.81
CA GLU A 221 -39.34 3.07 -37.16
C GLU A 221 -39.94 4.06 -38.18
N GLU A 222 -39.22 4.43 -39.24
CA GLU A 222 -39.89 4.82 -40.51
C GLU A 222 -40.20 3.58 -41.36
N SER A 223 -40.98 2.63 -40.83
CA SER A 223 -41.76 1.69 -41.66
C SER A 223 -42.76 0.81 -40.90
N PHE A 224 -44.02 1.25 -40.78
CA PHE A 224 -45.09 0.36 -41.23
C PHE A 224 -46.26 1.10 -41.89
N GLU A 225 -46.46 0.85 -43.18
CA GLU A 225 -47.69 1.23 -43.89
C GLU A 225 -48.89 0.53 -43.25
N GLY A 226 -49.75 1.31 -42.60
CA GLY A 226 -51.12 0.90 -42.36
C GLY A 226 -51.94 0.97 -43.65
N THR A 227 -52.38 -0.19 -44.16
CA THR A 227 -53.48 -0.39 -45.15
C THR A 227 -53.15 -0.14 -46.64
N PRO A 228 -53.94 -0.67 -47.59
CA PRO A 228 -53.40 -1.22 -48.85
C PRO A 228 -53.21 -0.22 -49.99
N THR A 229 -52.15 -0.45 -50.78
CA THR A 229 -51.83 0.21 -52.06
C THR A 229 -53.05 0.39 -52.98
N PRO A 230 -53.28 1.60 -53.52
CA PRO A 230 -54.12 1.79 -54.70
C PRO A 230 -53.50 1.03 -55.89
N ARG A 231 -54.34 0.45 -56.76
CA ARG A 231 -53.89 -0.12 -58.04
C ARG A 231 -54.30 0.76 -59.21
N LEU A 232 -53.36 0.96 -60.11
CA LEU A 232 -53.66 1.31 -61.49
C LEU A 232 -54.41 0.15 -62.17
N ASP A 233 -55.42 0.47 -62.98
CA ASP A 233 -55.98 -0.51 -63.92
C ASP A 233 -54.98 -0.86 -65.05
N GLU A 234 -55.29 -1.89 -65.85
CA GLU A 234 -54.44 -2.32 -66.97
C GLU A 234 -54.33 -1.25 -68.09
N GLU A 235 -55.03 -0.13 -67.96
CA GLU A 235 -55.10 0.99 -68.90
C GLU A 235 -54.42 2.26 -68.34
N GLY A 236 -53.88 2.21 -67.11
CA GLY A 236 -52.99 3.20 -66.52
C GLY A 236 -53.68 4.32 -65.73
N ASN A 237 -54.89 4.13 -65.23
CA ASN A 237 -55.61 5.13 -64.42
C ASN A 237 -55.75 4.70 -62.95
N TRP A 238 -55.66 5.68 -62.04
CA TRP A 238 -55.84 5.49 -60.60
C TRP A 238 -57.33 5.54 -60.22
N VAL A 239 -57.77 4.67 -59.32
CA VAL A 239 -59.13 4.66 -58.76
C VAL A 239 -59.06 4.65 -57.23
N THR A 240 -59.90 5.45 -56.58
CA THR A 240 -60.08 5.53 -55.13
C THR A 240 -61.58 5.58 -54.82
N ASP A 241 -62.08 4.68 -53.97
CA ASP A 241 -63.51 4.63 -53.62
C ASP A 241 -63.87 5.58 -52.46
N THR A 242 -64.92 6.38 -52.65
CA THR A 242 -65.64 7.09 -51.57
C THR A 242 -67.15 7.17 -51.89
N GLU A 243 -67.97 6.57 -51.03
CA GLU A 243 -69.42 6.75 -50.81
C GLU A 243 -69.61 6.50 -49.29
N ASP A 244 -70.40 7.19 -48.45
CA ASP A 244 -71.19 8.44 -48.48
C ASP A 244 -70.96 9.14 -47.09
N ASP A 245 -71.34 10.39 -46.78
CA ASP A 245 -72.29 11.32 -47.38
C ASP A 245 -71.91 12.81 -47.12
N GLN A 246 -72.76 13.72 -47.60
CA GLN A 246 -72.87 15.19 -47.44
C GLN A 246 -72.76 15.72 -45.98
N ASP A 247 -72.20 16.91 -45.70
CA ASP A 247 -72.75 18.23 -46.08
C ASP A 247 -71.76 19.42 -45.94
N ALA A 248 -72.15 20.64 -46.37
CA ALA A 248 -71.23 21.71 -46.79
C ALA A 248 -70.75 22.80 -45.77
N VAL A 249 -69.49 23.24 -46.02
CA VAL A 249 -68.79 24.55 -45.84
C VAL A 249 -69.75 25.80 -45.86
N PRO A 250 -69.49 26.98 -45.21
CA PRO A 250 -68.18 27.67 -45.27
C PRO A 250 -67.70 28.74 -44.22
N GLU A 251 -66.42 29.12 -44.43
CA GLU A 251 -65.80 30.47 -44.35
C GLU A 251 -65.29 31.13 -43.02
N THR A 252 -63.94 31.09 -42.88
CA THR A 252 -62.96 32.20 -42.63
C THR A 252 -63.11 33.21 -41.48
N GLU A 253 -62.02 33.38 -40.70
CA GLU A 253 -61.19 34.62 -40.67
C GLU A 253 -59.81 34.36 -40.01
N GLU A 254 -58.75 35.03 -40.51
CA GLU A 254 -57.38 35.03 -39.94
C GLU A 254 -57.05 36.39 -39.27
N ALA A 255 -56.21 36.39 -38.24
CA ALA A 255 -55.18 37.43 -37.95
C ALA A 255 -54.44 37.15 -36.62
N PRO A 256 -53.19 37.62 -36.44
CA PRO A 256 -52.09 37.74 -37.39
C PRO A 256 -50.81 37.02 -36.91
N ALA A 257 -49.91 36.69 -37.85
CA ALA A 257 -48.57 36.17 -37.53
C ALA A 257 -47.53 37.30 -37.34
N GLY A 258 -46.63 37.11 -36.38
CA GLY A 258 -45.55 38.01 -35.98
C GLY A 258 -45.16 37.69 -34.53
N ASP A 259 -43.86 37.76 -34.21
CA ASP A 259 -43.30 37.53 -32.86
C ASP A 259 -43.27 36.06 -32.38
N ALA A 260 -43.17 35.08 -33.30
CA ALA A 260 -42.91 33.67 -32.96
C ALA A 260 -41.56 33.15 -33.51
N GLU A 261 -41.30 33.32 -34.81
CA GLU A 261 -40.04 32.84 -35.45
C GLU A 261 -38.78 33.52 -34.88
N GLU A 262 -38.81 34.84 -34.64
CA GLU A 262 -37.63 35.59 -34.15
C GLU A 262 -37.29 35.26 -32.69
N MET A 263 -38.29 34.87 -31.87
CA MET A 263 -38.05 34.35 -30.51
C MET A 263 -37.59 32.89 -30.51
N GLN A 264 -37.90 32.13 -31.56
CA GLN A 264 -37.52 30.73 -31.68
C GLN A 264 -36.09 30.59 -32.23
N GLU A 265 -35.66 31.40 -33.21
CA GLU A 265 -34.25 31.46 -33.60
C GLU A 265 -33.33 31.94 -32.47
N GLU A 266 -33.77 32.87 -31.61
CA GLU A 266 -32.99 33.32 -30.44
C GLU A 266 -32.94 32.25 -29.34
N ALA A 267 -34.02 31.48 -29.13
CA ALA A 267 -34.05 30.35 -28.21
C ALA A 267 -33.21 29.15 -28.70
N ASP A 268 -33.32 28.78 -29.98
CA ASP A 268 -32.57 27.68 -30.59
C ASP A 268 -31.06 28.03 -30.71
N SER A 269 -30.73 29.30 -30.93
CA SER A 269 -29.34 29.79 -30.84
C SER A 269 -28.79 29.65 -29.42
N LEU A 270 -29.54 30.07 -28.40
CA LEU A 270 -29.13 29.94 -27.00
C LEU A 270 -29.03 28.47 -26.58
N LEU A 271 -29.95 27.61 -27.02
CA LEU A 271 -29.88 26.17 -26.79
C LEU A 271 -28.62 25.58 -27.43
N SER A 272 -28.32 25.88 -28.70
CA SER A 272 -27.13 25.31 -29.35
C SER A 272 -25.78 25.79 -28.78
N GLU A 273 -25.67 27.03 -28.28
CA GLU A 273 -24.47 27.47 -27.55
C GLU A 273 -24.42 26.87 -26.14
N THR A 274 -25.55 26.75 -25.45
CA THR A 274 -25.60 26.13 -24.10
C THR A 274 -25.38 24.62 -24.15
N GLU A 275 -25.87 23.92 -25.18
CA GLU A 275 -25.59 22.50 -25.44
C GLU A 275 -24.14 22.29 -25.85
N ALA A 276 -23.55 23.15 -26.69
CA ALA A 276 -22.13 23.04 -27.05
C ALA A 276 -21.18 23.44 -25.90
N GLU A 277 -21.62 24.27 -24.96
CA GLU A 277 -20.88 24.59 -23.73
C GLU A 277 -21.11 23.52 -22.67
N ALA A 278 -22.33 22.98 -22.51
CA ALA A 278 -22.63 21.84 -21.65
C ALA A 278 -21.94 20.56 -22.12
N VAL A 279 -21.87 20.28 -23.42
CA VAL A 279 -21.10 19.14 -23.96
C VAL A 279 -19.60 19.36 -23.77
N ARG A 280 -19.05 20.58 -23.85
CA ARG A 280 -17.63 20.79 -23.50
C ARG A 280 -17.37 20.71 -22.00
N ILE A 281 -18.31 21.15 -21.18
CA ILE A 281 -18.26 20.99 -19.73
C ILE A 281 -18.32 19.49 -19.41
N LEU A 282 -19.27 18.75 -19.97
CA LEU A 282 -19.39 17.30 -19.84
C LEU A 282 -18.17 16.56 -20.40
N GLU A 283 -17.63 16.88 -21.58
CA GLU A 283 -16.40 16.27 -22.12
C GLU A 283 -15.15 16.59 -21.27
N SER A 284 -15.09 17.78 -20.64
CA SER A 284 -14.02 18.11 -19.68
C SER A 284 -14.21 17.41 -18.33
N LEU A 285 -15.45 17.20 -17.91
CA LEU A 285 -15.81 16.44 -16.72
C LEU A 285 -15.73 14.92 -16.97
N GLU A 286 -15.95 14.39 -18.16
CA GLU A 286 -15.99 12.94 -18.41
C GLU A 286 -14.61 12.31 -18.36
N TRP A 287 -13.53 13.07 -18.56
CA TRP A 287 -12.18 12.57 -18.27
C TRP A 287 -11.78 12.85 -16.81
N GLU A 288 -11.91 14.10 -16.34
CA GLU A 288 -11.43 14.47 -15.00
C GLU A 288 -12.34 13.92 -13.88
N THR A 289 -13.66 13.86 -14.08
CA THR A 289 -14.69 13.33 -13.15
C THR A 289 -15.16 11.90 -13.36
N ALA A 290 -14.84 11.21 -14.46
CA ALA A 290 -14.88 9.73 -14.40
C ALA A 290 -13.85 9.20 -13.38
N GLN A 291 -12.75 9.92 -13.18
CA GLN A 291 -11.84 9.63 -12.06
C GLN A 291 -12.17 10.40 -10.77
N TRP A 292 -12.60 11.67 -10.81
CA TRP A 292 -12.99 12.41 -9.59
C TRP A 292 -14.25 11.83 -8.91
N GLY A 293 -15.20 11.33 -9.71
CA GLY A 293 -16.48 10.77 -9.27
C GLY A 293 -16.40 9.39 -8.62
N ASN A 294 -15.28 8.65 -8.77
CA ASN A 294 -14.99 7.47 -7.95
C ASN A 294 -14.01 7.79 -6.80
N ARG A 295 -13.29 8.92 -6.83
CA ARG A 295 -12.23 9.28 -5.86
C ARG A 295 -12.69 10.10 -4.65
N HIS A 296 -13.96 10.51 -4.56
CA HIS A 296 -14.45 11.41 -3.49
C HIS A 296 -15.73 10.94 -2.76
N TYR A 297 -16.22 9.71 -3.00
CA TYR A 297 -17.31 9.13 -2.19
C TYR A 297 -16.82 8.31 -0.99
N MET A 298 -15.51 8.05 -0.91
CA MET A 298 -14.88 7.54 0.30
C MET A 298 -14.09 8.69 0.93
N GLU A 299 -14.41 9.04 2.17
CA GLU A 299 -13.37 9.45 3.09
C GLU A 299 -12.42 8.24 3.20
N ASP A 300 -11.17 8.36 2.75
CA ASP A 300 -10.27 7.19 2.60
C ASP A 300 -9.88 6.53 3.94
N PHE A 301 -10.25 7.15 5.07
CA PHE A 301 -9.96 6.71 6.42
C PHE A 301 -11.10 5.86 7.01
N GLY A 302 -10.75 4.76 7.67
CA GLY A 302 -11.69 3.96 8.47
C GLY A 302 -11.81 4.49 9.90
N ILE A 303 -12.84 4.03 10.62
CA ILE A 303 -13.03 4.33 12.06
C ILE A 303 -11.74 3.98 12.82
N PRO A 304 -11.04 4.94 13.46
CA PRO A 304 -9.77 4.66 14.13
C PRO A 304 -9.92 3.65 15.27
N GLY A 305 -9.17 2.57 15.23
CA GLY A 305 -9.22 1.50 16.24
C GLY A 305 -8.18 1.63 17.35
N PHE A 306 -7.13 2.43 17.16
CA PHE A 306 -5.96 2.53 18.04
C PHE A 306 -6.33 2.71 19.51
N LEU A 307 -7.16 3.70 19.85
CA LEU A 307 -7.55 3.97 21.24
C LEU A 307 -8.32 2.82 21.89
N MET A 308 -9.16 2.13 21.13
CA MET A 308 -9.95 1.00 21.64
C MET A 308 -9.06 -0.23 21.86
N GLY A 309 -8.06 -0.46 21.01
CA GLY A 309 -7.01 -1.45 21.24
C GLY A 309 -6.19 -1.16 22.50
N MET A 310 -5.78 0.08 22.71
CA MET A 310 -5.06 0.48 23.93
C MET A 310 -5.96 0.41 25.19
N ASP A 311 -7.27 0.66 25.07
CA ASP A 311 -8.23 0.46 26.18
C ASP A 311 -8.33 -1.01 26.59
N TYR A 312 -8.38 -1.93 25.61
CA TYR A 312 -8.38 -3.37 25.89
C TYR A 312 -7.11 -3.81 26.62
N LEU A 313 -5.93 -3.39 26.16
CA LEU A 313 -4.67 -3.66 26.87
C LEU A 313 -4.67 -3.07 28.29
N TYR A 314 -5.21 -1.86 28.45
CA TYR A 314 -5.21 -1.14 29.71
C TYR A 314 -6.14 -1.73 30.76
N GLU A 315 -7.38 -2.05 30.40
CA GLU A 315 -8.38 -2.54 31.35
C GLU A 315 -8.15 -4.02 31.74
N GLU A 316 -7.62 -4.85 30.82
CA GLU A 316 -7.39 -6.29 31.09
C GLU A 316 -5.99 -6.58 31.65
N PHE A 317 -4.93 -5.88 31.21
CA PHE A 317 -3.54 -6.29 31.48
C PHE A 317 -2.62 -5.24 32.09
N ALA A 318 -2.92 -3.94 32.01
CA ALA A 318 -2.00 -2.92 32.54
C ALA A 318 -1.89 -2.98 34.08
N THR A 319 -0.68 -2.72 34.57
CA THR A 319 -0.37 -2.67 36.01
C THR A 319 0.00 -1.26 36.48
N LEU A 320 0.29 -0.35 35.54
CA LEU A 320 0.61 1.04 35.81
C LEU A 320 -0.58 1.97 35.50
N GLU A 321 -0.60 3.13 36.15
CA GLU A 321 -1.64 4.13 35.94
C GLU A 321 -1.46 4.82 34.58
N MET A 322 -2.54 5.15 33.87
CA MET A 322 -2.52 5.84 32.55
C MET A 322 -1.64 7.11 32.50
N THR A 323 -1.49 7.82 33.63
CA THR A 323 -0.57 8.96 33.72
C THR A 323 0.89 8.54 33.50
N GLU A 324 1.33 7.42 34.07
CA GLU A 324 2.70 6.91 33.93
C GLU A 324 2.96 6.37 32.51
N LEU A 325 1.98 5.67 31.93
CA LEU A 325 2.06 5.13 30.57
C LEU A 325 2.16 6.22 29.47
N LEU A 326 1.58 7.40 29.70
CA LEU A 326 1.51 8.48 28.71
C LEU A 326 2.42 9.69 29.00
N GLU A 327 3.02 9.79 30.20
CA GLU A 327 3.84 10.96 30.58
C GLU A 327 5.00 11.20 29.60
N ASP A 328 5.68 10.14 29.13
CA ASP A 328 6.78 10.30 28.18
C ASP A 328 6.30 10.79 26.81
N ALA A 329 5.18 10.24 26.30
CA ALA A 329 4.61 10.68 25.02
C ALA A 329 4.17 12.15 25.07
N VAL A 330 3.52 12.59 26.15
CA VAL A 330 3.16 14.00 26.38
C VAL A 330 4.41 14.87 26.37
N ASN A 331 5.45 14.50 27.14
CA ASN A 331 6.68 15.28 27.24
C ASN A 331 7.53 15.26 25.96
N LEU A 332 7.41 14.24 25.12
CA LEU A 332 8.04 14.19 23.79
C LEU A 332 7.31 15.09 22.79
N ALA A 333 5.98 15.15 22.84
CA ALA A 333 5.18 16.02 21.97
C ALA A 333 5.36 17.51 22.35
N LEU A 334 5.39 17.82 23.65
CA LEU A 334 5.67 19.16 24.18
C LEU A 334 6.38 19.09 25.55
N PRO A 335 7.72 19.25 25.60
CA PRO A 335 8.44 19.19 26.86
C PRO A 335 8.09 20.35 27.79
N ALA A 336 7.66 20.04 29.02
CA ALA A 336 7.25 21.06 30.00
C ALA A 336 8.38 22.02 30.42
N GLU A 337 8.02 23.18 30.99
CA GLU A 337 8.97 24.22 31.42
C GLU A 337 9.87 23.73 32.58
N GLY A 338 11.02 23.15 32.23
CA GLY A 338 11.98 22.54 33.16
C GLY A 338 12.31 21.07 32.85
N GLN A 339 11.53 20.40 32.01
CA GLN A 339 11.79 19.04 31.51
C GLN A 339 12.50 19.02 30.14
N ARG A 340 12.74 20.18 29.51
CA ARG A 340 13.61 20.32 28.32
C ARG A 340 15.04 19.80 28.58
N ASN A 341 15.25 18.53 28.26
CA ASN A 341 16.52 17.79 28.29
C ASN A 341 16.69 17.05 26.94
N GLU A 342 17.81 16.35 26.74
CA GLU A 342 18.08 15.66 25.46
C GLU A 342 17.13 14.47 25.20
N PHE A 343 16.65 13.82 26.26
CA PHE A 343 15.72 12.69 26.16
C PHE A 343 14.37 13.12 25.56
N TYR A 344 13.78 14.20 26.09
CA TYR A 344 12.49 14.71 25.60
C TYR A 344 12.58 15.58 24.34
N LYS A 345 13.79 15.86 23.83
CA LYS A 345 13.97 16.63 22.60
C LYS A 345 13.73 15.73 21.38
N VAL A 346 12.64 15.96 20.64
CA VAL A 346 12.42 15.34 19.32
C VAL A 346 13.00 16.26 18.25
N GLU A 347 13.90 15.71 17.42
CA GLU A 347 14.39 16.37 16.21
C GLU A 347 13.89 15.60 14.99
N ALA A 348 13.67 16.29 13.88
CA ALA A 348 13.51 15.64 12.60
C ALA A 348 14.79 14.89 12.22
N ASP A 349 14.65 13.63 11.83
CA ASP A 349 15.71 12.84 11.20
C ASP A 349 15.58 12.89 9.66
N SER A 350 16.40 12.11 8.95
CA SER A 350 16.26 11.95 7.49
C SER A 350 14.97 11.23 7.12
N TYR A 351 14.52 10.25 7.91
CA TYR A 351 13.33 9.46 7.60
C TYR A 351 12.06 10.33 7.60
N LEU A 352 11.87 11.18 8.61
CA LEU A 352 10.77 12.15 8.67
C LEU A 352 10.83 13.11 7.48
N GLN A 353 12.01 13.64 7.15
CA GLN A 353 12.19 14.56 6.03
C GLN A 353 11.84 13.91 4.68
N ASP A 354 12.33 12.70 4.43
CA ASP A 354 12.10 11.97 3.18
C ASP A 354 10.62 11.54 3.06
N ARG A 355 10.04 10.99 4.14
CA ARG A 355 8.61 10.61 4.19
C ARG A 355 7.70 11.82 3.97
N PHE A 356 8.05 13.01 4.52
CA PHE A 356 7.35 14.26 4.21
C PHE A 356 7.44 14.65 2.73
N TYR A 357 8.61 14.53 2.13
CA TYR A 357 8.80 14.87 0.71
C TYR A 357 7.91 14.02 -0.21
N TYR A 358 7.69 12.75 0.11
CA TYR A 358 6.75 11.89 -0.62
C TYR A 358 5.27 12.27 -0.41
N ALA A 359 4.88 12.68 0.79
CA ALA A 359 3.49 13.03 1.10
C ALA A 359 3.11 14.51 0.85
N GLN A 360 4.05 15.41 0.65
CA GLN A 360 3.81 16.88 0.65
C GLN A 360 2.71 17.38 -0.31
N THR A 361 2.40 16.64 -1.40
CA THR A 361 1.39 17.01 -2.40
C THR A 361 -0.05 16.89 -1.88
N ARG A 362 -0.25 16.19 -0.78
CA ARG A 362 -1.55 15.86 -0.17
C ARG A 362 -1.65 16.26 1.31
N LEU A 363 -0.69 17.05 1.81
CA LEU A 363 -0.70 17.56 3.19
C LEU A 363 -1.02 19.06 3.23
N SER A 364 -1.96 19.44 4.11
CA SER A 364 -2.41 20.82 4.25
C SER A 364 -1.48 21.67 5.13
N VAL A 365 -0.66 22.52 4.51
CA VAL A 365 0.32 23.39 5.19
C VAL A 365 -0.30 24.31 6.26
N SER A 366 -1.58 24.69 6.12
CA SER A 366 -2.28 25.52 7.11
C SER A 366 -2.53 24.80 8.43
N ASP A 367 -2.71 23.49 8.36
CA ASP A 367 -3.25 22.68 9.46
C ASP A 367 -2.12 22.00 10.23
N ILE A 368 -0.96 21.82 9.57
CA ILE A 368 0.28 21.29 10.15
C ILE A 368 1.46 22.30 10.17
N PRO A 369 1.29 23.55 10.64
CA PRO A 369 2.29 24.61 10.49
C PRO A 369 3.60 24.37 11.27
N HIS A 370 3.59 23.45 12.25
CA HIS A 370 4.76 23.08 13.05
C HIS A 370 5.77 22.21 12.28
N PHE A 371 5.34 21.51 11.23
CA PHE A 371 6.24 20.86 10.26
C PHE A 371 6.76 21.83 9.18
N TYR A 372 6.38 23.11 9.24
CA TYR A 372 6.83 24.18 8.32
C TYR A 372 7.53 25.36 9.04
N PRO A 373 8.59 25.10 9.84
CA PRO A 373 9.24 26.11 10.68
C PRO A 373 9.77 27.29 9.85
N GLY A 374 9.16 28.47 10.03
CA GLY A 374 9.55 29.68 9.29
C GLY A 374 9.17 29.67 7.81
N SER A 375 8.12 28.93 7.43
CA SER A 375 7.64 28.79 6.04
C SER A 375 8.63 28.09 5.09
N ARG A 376 9.51 27.26 5.65
CA ARG A 376 10.25 26.21 4.94
C ARG A 376 9.86 24.85 5.51
N PHE A 377 10.09 23.78 4.75
CA PHE A 377 9.98 22.42 5.25
C PHE A 377 10.86 22.19 6.48
N ILE A 378 10.41 21.31 7.38
CA ILE A 378 11.25 20.72 8.43
C ILE A 378 12.40 19.94 7.78
N THR A 379 13.58 20.00 8.38
CA THR A 379 14.81 19.36 7.89
C THR A 379 15.57 18.72 9.04
N ARG A 380 16.44 17.76 8.73
CA ARG A 380 17.24 17.03 9.74
C ARG A 380 17.86 17.98 10.78
N GLY A 381 17.57 17.73 12.06
CA GLY A 381 18.05 18.51 13.21
C GLY A 381 17.17 19.71 13.61
N ASP A 382 16.05 19.96 12.93
CA ASP A 382 15.02 20.88 13.43
C ASP A 382 14.24 20.23 14.59
N GLU A 383 14.01 20.97 15.68
CA GLU A 383 13.20 20.53 16.82
C GLU A 383 11.71 20.47 16.41
N LEU A 384 11.09 19.29 16.56
CA LEU A 384 9.67 19.07 16.29
C LEU A 384 8.87 19.27 17.58
N ILE A 385 7.88 20.16 17.55
CA ILE A 385 6.97 20.43 18.68
C ILE A 385 5.52 20.29 18.23
N GLN A 386 4.77 19.43 18.92
CA GLN A 386 3.42 19.01 18.56
C GLN A 386 2.46 19.39 19.70
N GLU A 387 2.26 20.72 19.91
CA GLU A 387 1.49 21.23 21.05
C GLU A 387 0.03 20.73 21.09
N GLU A 388 -0.55 20.43 19.94
CA GLU A 388 -1.92 19.94 19.84
C GLU A 388 -2.03 18.47 20.21
N LEU A 389 -1.09 17.64 19.74
CA LEU A 389 -0.98 16.24 20.14
C LEU A 389 -0.78 16.12 21.65
N ALA A 390 0.09 16.96 22.22
CA ALA A 390 0.32 17.00 23.66
C ALA A 390 -0.97 17.27 24.44
N ARG A 391 -1.81 18.23 24.00
CA ARG A 391 -3.12 18.50 24.62
C ARG A 391 -4.06 17.31 24.51
N THR A 392 -4.13 16.66 23.35
CA THR A 392 -4.95 15.44 23.17
C THR A 392 -4.50 14.30 24.09
N LEU A 393 -3.20 14.12 24.28
CA LEU A 393 -2.66 13.14 25.23
C LEU A 393 -2.97 13.52 26.70
N GLU A 394 -2.90 14.81 27.05
CA GLU A 394 -3.32 15.33 28.36
C GLU A 394 -4.84 15.15 28.60
N ASP A 395 -5.68 15.34 27.58
CA ASP A 395 -7.14 15.14 27.67
C ASP A 395 -7.50 13.66 27.84
N ILE A 396 -6.80 12.75 27.16
CA ILE A 396 -6.89 11.29 27.37
C ILE A 396 -6.52 10.93 28.83
N GLN A 397 -5.37 11.43 29.33
CA GLN A 397 -4.98 11.24 30.73
C GLN A 397 -6.04 11.79 31.71
N ALA A 398 -6.62 12.96 31.41
CA ALA A 398 -7.65 13.59 32.25
C ALA A 398 -8.98 12.81 32.27
N LYS A 399 -9.32 12.09 31.19
CA LYS A 399 -10.45 11.14 31.15
C LYS A 399 -10.17 9.87 31.94
N GLY A 400 -8.92 9.40 31.96
CA GLY A 400 -8.52 8.17 32.66
C GLY A 400 -9.18 6.90 32.12
N SER A 401 -9.46 6.88 30.81
CA SER A 401 -9.97 5.73 30.04
C SER A 401 -9.94 6.14 28.56
N PHE A 402 -9.36 5.29 27.71
CA PHE A 402 -9.21 5.57 26.28
C PHE A 402 -10.57 5.48 25.57
N SER A 403 -11.39 4.47 25.89
CA SER A 403 -12.75 4.32 25.36
C SER A 403 -13.69 5.46 25.80
N ARG A 404 -13.48 6.03 27.00
CA ARG A 404 -14.23 7.22 27.43
C ARG A 404 -13.85 8.45 26.60
N TYR A 405 -12.56 8.70 26.36
CA TYR A 405 -12.14 9.79 25.47
C TYR A 405 -12.67 9.57 24.05
N PHE A 406 -12.55 8.34 23.54
CA PHE A 406 -13.04 7.92 22.23
C PHE A 406 -14.54 8.22 22.06
N MET A 407 -15.39 7.80 23.00
CA MET A 407 -16.85 7.94 22.88
C MET A 407 -17.42 9.30 23.31
N GLU A 408 -16.79 10.00 24.28
CA GLU A 408 -17.32 11.26 24.81
C GLU A 408 -16.79 12.51 24.11
N GLU A 409 -15.62 12.46 23.45
CA GLU A 409 -14.96 13.63 22.86
C GLU A 409 -14.50 13.39 21.42
N LEU A 410 -13.76 12.32 21.13
CA LEU A 410 -13.27 12.07 19.77
C LEU A 410 -14.43 11.80 18.79
N ALA A 411 -15.31 10.85 19.09
CA ALA A 411 -16.40 10.46 18.19
C ALA A 411 -17.37 11.62 17.88
N PRO A 412 -17.88 12.40 18.84
CA PRO A 412 -18.76 13.53 18.54
C PRO A 412 -18.08 14.62 17.69
N GLU A 413 -16.80 14.93 17.95
CA GLU A 413 -16.07 15.94 17.19
C GLU A 413 -15.71 15.44 15.77
N MET A 414 -15.44 14.13 15.60
CA MET A 414 -15.25 13.53 14.28
C MET A 414 -16.56 13.51 13.48
N VAL A 415 -17.71 13.19 14.10
CA VAL A 415 -19.03 13.25 13.42
C VAL A 415 -19.41 14.68 13.04
N GLU A 416 -18.99 15.70 13.79
CA GLU A 416 -19.16 17.11 13.41
C GLU A 416 -18.24 17.53 12.25
N ALA A 417 -17.03 16.97 12.17
CA ALA A 417 -16.03 17.30 11.14
C ALA A 417 -16.18 16.51 9.82
N TYR A 418 -16.69 15.28 9.88
CA TYR A 418 -16.71 14.30 8.80
C TYR A 418 -18.14 13.78 8.57
N PRO A 419 -18.92 14.40 7.66
CA PRO A 419 -20.36 14.15 7.52
C PRO A 419 -20.76 12.74 7.08
N LEU A 420 -19.81 11.91 6.62
CA LEU A 420 -20.08 10.49 6.34
C LEU A 420 -20.08 9.64 7.60
N LEU A 421 -19.52 10.10 8.72
CA LEU A 421 -19.51 9.37 9.99
C LEU A 421 -20.78 9.62 10.81
N SER A 422 -21.18 8.61 11.56
CA SER A 422 -22.29 8.65 12.51
C SER A 422 -21.84 8.19 13.90
N MET A 423 -22.57 8.62 14.95
CA MET A 423 -22.34 8.08 16.30
C MET A 423 -22.71 6.59 16.44
N GLU A 424 -23.30 5.96 15.43
CA GLU A 424 -23.53 4.50 15.43
C GLU A 424 -22.25 3.74 15.04
N ASP A 425 -21.47 4.26 14.10
CA ASP A 425 -20.18 3.71 13.67
C ASP A 425 -19.24 3.48 14.85
N PHE A 426 -19.04 4.52 15.66
CA PHE A 426 -18.21 4.48 16.86
C PHE A 426 -18.78 3.57 17.97
N ARG A 427 -20.10 3.35 18.02
CA ARG A 427 -20.75 2.44 19.00
C ARG A 427 -20.66 0.98 18.59
N ASN A 428 -20.66 0.69 17.29
CA ASN A 428 -20.56 -0.66 16.73
C ASN A 428 -19.10 -1.12 16.58
N TYR A 429 -18.15 -0.18 16.59
CA TYR A 429 -16.72 -0.49 16.63
C TYR A 429 -16.38 -1.42 17.82
N SER A 430 -15.59 -2.45 17.54
CA SER A 430 -15.12 -3.41 18.54
C SER A 430 -13.71 -3.92 18.20
N VAL A 431 -12.92 -4.16 19.25
CA VAL A 431 -11.67 -4.92 19.17
C VAL A 431 -12.03 -6.41 19.11
N ILE A 432 -11.44 -7.16 18.19
CA ILE A 432 -11.62 -8.62 18.10
C ILE A 432 -10.49 -9.30 18.87
N THR A 433 -10.87 -10.22 19.76
CA THR A 433 -9.96 -10.97 20.65
C THR A 433 -10.30 -12.46 20.71
N GLU A 434 -11.47 -12.84 20.22
CA GLU A 434 -12.00 -14.20 20.15
C GLU A 434 -11.47 -15.02 18.96
N ARG A 435 -10.57 -14.44 18.14
CA ARG A 435 -9.95 -15.12 16.99
C ARG A 435 -8.56 -15.59 17.36
N GLU A 436 -8.28 -16.85 17.06
CA GLU A 436 -6.95 -17.42 17.17
C GLU A 436 -6.00 -16.81 16.11
N PRO A 437 -4.69 -16.64 16.40
CA PRO A 437 -3.71 -16.35 15.37
C PRO A 437 -3.68 -17.47 14.32
N SER A 438 -3.35 -17.12 13.07
CA SER A 438 -3.06 -18.14 12.07
C SER A 438 -1.82 -18.91 12.50
N MET A 439 -1.93 -20.24 12.53
CA MET A 439 -0.84 -21.14 12.88
C MET A 439 -0.43 -22.00 11.69
N GLY A 440 0.88 -22.21 11.55
CA GLY A 440 1.46 -23.24 10.69
C GLY A 440 2.84 -23.65 11.20
N LEU A 441 3.42 -24.67 10.58
CA LEU A 441 4.77 -25.15 10.91
C LEU A 441 5.79 -24.66 9.91
N PHE A 442 7.02 -24.40 10.36
CA PHE A 442 8.19 -24.14 9.53
C PHE A 442 9.45 -24.60 10.26
N GLN A 443 10.18 -25.56 9.67
CA GLN A 443 11.29 -26.26 10.33
C GLN A 443 10.84 -26.79 11.71
N ASP A 444 11.55 -26.46 12.78
CA ASP A 444 11.21 -26.85 14.16
C ASP A 444 10.30 -25.82 14.88
N TYR A 445 9.84 -24.77 14.19
CA TYR A 445 8.99 -23.71 14.76
C TYR A 445 7.48 -23.91 14.50
N GLU A 446 6.70 -23.70 15.56
CA GLU A 446 5.29 -23.29 15.49
C GLU A 446 5.24 -21.79 15.17
N VAL A 447 4.66 -21.42 14.03
CA VAL A 447 4.57 -20.03 13.53
C VAL A 447 3.18 -19.49 13.81
N TYR A 448 3.07 -18.53 14.72
CA TYR A 448 1.83 -17.83 15.06
C TYR A 448 1.85 -16.41 14.49
N ALA A 449 0.99 -16.13 13.52
CA ALA A 449 0.93 -14.83 12.84
C ALA A 449 -0.50 -14.27 12.82
N ALA A 450 -0.64 -12.95 12.64
CA ALA A 450 -1.96 -12.32 12.54
C ALA A 450 -2.81 -12.90 11.38
N PRO A 451 -4.05 -13.35 11.64
CA PRO A 451 -4.86 -14.10 10.69
C PRO A 451 -5.50 -13.21 9.62
N GLU A 452 -6.21 -13.82 8.67
CA GLU A 452 -6.90 -13.12 7.60
C GLU A 452 -7.84 -12.01 8.14
N PRO A 453 -7.92 -10.83 7.52
CA PRO A 453 -7.33 -10.45 6.23
C PRO A 453 -5.94 -9.79 6.34
N LEU A 454 -5.16 -10.09 7.37
CA LEU A 454 -3.75 -9.67 7.48
C LEU A 454 -2.80 -10.61 6.69
N GLY A 455 -1.50 -10.34 6.76
CA GLY A 455 -0.45 -11.02 5.99
C GLY A 455 0.05 -12.34 6.60
N GLY A 456 -0.41 -12.75 7.79
CA GLY A 456 0.08 -13.96 8.47
C GLY A 456 -0.05 -15.26 7.67
N PRO A 457 -1.21 -15.57 7.04
CA PRO A 457 -1.31 -16.77 6.22
C PRO A 457 -0.36 -16.73 5.02
N VAL A 458 -0.06 -15.55 4.45
CA VAL A 458 0.90 -15.40 3.33
C VAL A 458 2.33 -15.71 3.79
N LEU A 459 2.73 -15.21 4.96
CA LEU A 459 4.03 -15.54 5.55
C LEU A 459 4.15 -17.04 5.82
N ILE A 460 3.14 -17.64 6.46
CA ILE A 460 3.12 -19.07 6.76
C ILE A 460 3.17 -19.93 5.49
N GLN A 461 2.39 -19.58 4.45
CA GLN A 461 2.45 -20.22 3.15
C GLN A 461 3.85 -20.09 2.52
N ALA A 462 4.44 -18.90 2.53
CA ALA A 462 5.76 -18.65 1.93
C ALA A 462 6.86 -19.48 2.60
N LEU A 463 6.80 -19.59 3.92
CA LEU A 463 7.72 -20.41 4.71
C LEU A 463 7.55 -21.91 4.40
N GLN A 464 6.34 -22.46 4.47
CA GLN A 464 6.10 -23.87 4.12
C GLN A 464 6.44 -24.19 2.66
N LEU A 465 6.19 -23.26 1.75
CA LEU A 465 6.47 -23.43 0.33
C LEU A 465 7.97 -23.50 0.06
N SER A 466 8.79 -22.74 0.81
CA SER A 466 10.25 -22.84 0.73
C SER A 466 10.79 -24.23 1.08
N GLU A 467 10.15 -24.94 2.02
CA GLU A 467 10.48 -26.33 2.36
C GLU A 467 10.19 -27.29 1.20
N LEU A 468 9.06 -27.09 0.50
CA LEU A 468 8.69 -27.89 -0.68
C LEU A 468 9.58 -27.59 -1.90
N MET A 469 10.04 -26.35 -2.05
CA MET A 469 10.96 -25.93 -3.12
C MET A 469 12.42 -26.31 -2.88
N ASP A 470 12.77 -26.85 -1.71
CA ASP A 470 14.15 -27.17 -1.29
C ASP A 470 15.10 -25.98 -1.55
N THR A 471 14.78 -24.83 -0.93
CA THR A 471 15.58 -23.60 -1.12
C THR A 471 17.01 -23.78 -0.64
N GLY A 472 17.22 -24.33 0.58
CA GLY A 472 18.51 -24.48 1.26
C GLY A 472 19.59 -25.39 0.62
N SER A 473 19.46 -25.75 -0.66
CA SER A 473 20.44 -26.57 -1.40
C SER A 473 21.61 -25.76 -2.01
N HIS A 474 21.49 -24.44 -2.08
CA HIS A 474 22.48 -23.53 -2.69
C HIS A 474 23.49 -22.99 -1.67
N ASN A 475 24.72 -22.70 -2.08
CA ASN A 475 25.75 -22.18 -1.17
C ASN A 475 25.67 -20.64 -0.99
N VAL A 476 24.48 -20.12 -0.72
CA VAL A 476 24.18 -18.67 -0.65
C VAL A 476 25.01 -17.98 0.42
N ARG A 477 25.17 -18.60 1.60
CA ARG A 477 25.97 -18.05 2.69
C ARG A 477 27.43 -17.84 2.28
N ASP A 478 28.08 -18.86 1.75
CA ASP A 478 29.48 -18.76 1.32
C ASP A 478 29.62 -17.77 0.15
N PHE A 479 28.70 -17.77 -0.83
CA PHE A 479 28.69 -16.82 -1.95
C PHE A 479 28.65 -15.36 -1.48
N MET A 480 27.78 -15.06 -0.50
CA MET A 480 27.57 -13.71 0.00
C MET A 480 28.67 -13.23 0.95
N PHE A 481 29.23 -14.12 1.79
CA PHE A 481 30.11 -13.73 2.90
C PHE A 481 31.55 -14.24 2.82
N ASP A 482 31.80 -15.41 2.21
CA ASP A 482 33.10 -16.09 2.24
C ASP A 482 33.82 -16.18 0.87
N ALA A 483 33.14 -15.85 -0.23
CA ALA A 483 33.67 -15.94 -1.60
C ALA A 483 34.91 -15.04 -1.82
N PRO A 484 36.10 -15.60 -2.14
CA PRO A 484 37.33 -14.82 -2.28
C PRO A 484 37.37 -14.06 -3.62
N ILE A 485 37.30 -12.73 -3.54
CA ILE A 485 37.40 -11.83 -4.70
C ILE A 485 38.70 -12.07 -5.49
N GLN A 486 38.61 -12.72 -6.64
CA GLN A 486 39.64 -12.60 -7.67
C GLN A 486 39.40 -11.31 -8.44
N GLN A 487 40.19 -10.27 -8.12
CA GLN A 487 40.22 -9.06 -8.95
C GLN A 487 40.55 -9.47 -10.40
N ALA A 488 39.62 -9.20 -11.31
CA ALA A 488 39.83 -9.34 -12.74
C ALA A 488 40.81 -8.27 -13.27
N GLU A 489 42.11 -8.40 -12.96
CA GLU A 489 43.21 -7.61 -13.54
C GLU A 489 43.46 -7.95 -15.04
N THR A 490 42.41 -8.24 -15.81
CA THR A 490 42.41 -8.33 -17.27
C THR A 490 40.99 -7.99 -17.77
N GLY A 491 40.72 -6.98 -18.60
CA GLY A 491 41.59 -6.07 -19.33
C GLY A 491 40.79 -5.45 -20.49
N THR A 492 40.97 -4.16 -20.74
CA THR A 492 40.31 -3.34 -21.77
C THR A 492 38.79 -3.16 -21.68
N ALA A 493 38.40 -2.02 -21.12
CA ALA A 493 37.17 -1.33 -21.52
C ALA A 493 37.09 -1.22 -23.06
N ARG A 494 35.95 -1.56 -23.66
CA ARG A 494 35.65 -1.24 -25.07
C ARG A 494 35.37 0.26 -25.20
N SER A 495 36.43 1.06 -25.26
CA SER A 495 36.31 2.46 -25.68
C SER A 495 35.85 2.53 -27.15
N LEU A 496 34.64 3.05 -27.36
CA LEU A 496 34.14 3.43 -28.68
C LEU A 496 34.89 4.67 -29.18
N GLU A 497 36.08 4.48 -29.76
CA GLU A 497 36.75 5.51 -30.56
C GLU A 497 36.76 5.14 -32.04
N ALA A 498 36.43 6.12 -32.88
CA ALA A 498 36.40 5.99 -34.33
C ALA A 498 37.83 5.91 -34.89
N PRO A 499 38.05 5.22 -36.03
CA PRO A 499 39.39 5.01 -36.56
C PRO A 499 39.97 6.29 -37.18
N GLU A 500 41.07 6.81 -36.65
CA GLU A 500 41.97 7.65 -37.43
C GLU A 500 43.04 6.78 -38.13
N GLU A 501 43.26 7.09 -39.41
CA GLU A 501 44.33 6.51 -40.21
C GLU A 501 45.68 7.06 -39.72
N ASP A 502 46.66 6.20 -39.45
CA ASP A 502 48.01 6.48 -39.92
C ASP A 502 48.84 5.20 -40.12
N ALA A 503 49.70 5.24 -41.14
CA ALA A 503 50.53 4.12 -41.56
C ALA A 503 51.97 4.24 -41.05
N ASP A 504 52.78 3.22 -41.36
CA ASP A 504 54.25 3.17 -41.24
C ASP A 504 54.86 2.92 -39.85
N ALA A 505 55.00 1.63 -39.49
CA ALA A 505 56.26 1.10 -38.95
C ALA A 505 56.36 -0.42 -39.17
N GLU A 506 57.13 -0.86 -40.19
CA GLU A 506 57.49 -2.27 -40.34
C GLU A 506 58.54 -2.71 -39.29
N ASN A 507 58.58 -4.03 -39.06
CA ASN A 507 59.79 -4.84 -38.83
C ASN A 507 60.33 -4.95 -37.39
N GLU A 508 59.97 -6.05 -36.71
CA GLU A 508 60.89 -7.20 -36.63
C GLU A 508 60.16 -8.53 -36.37
N LEU A 509 60.74 -9.63 -36.87
CA LEU A 509 60.15 -10.97 -36.91
C LEU A 509 60.69 -11.88 -35.80
N ASN A 510 59.80 -12.74 -35.33
CA ASN A 510 60.00 -14.12 -34.87
C ASN A 510 60.55 -14.44 -33.46
N ASP A 511 59.90 -15.48 -32.93
CA ASP A 511 60.42 -16.56 -32.09
C ASP A 511 60.39 -16.38 -30.56
N GLN A 512 59.17 -16.31 -30.03
CA GLN A 512 58.79 -17.27 -29.01
C GLN A 512 57.30 -17.63 -29.09
N SER A 513 57.00 -18.89 -28.78
CA SER A 513 55.65 -19.43 -28.72
C SER A 513 54.84 -18.70 -27.65
N PHE A 514 53.89 -17.87 -28.05
CA PHE A 514 52.69 -17.67 -27.24
C PHE A 514 51.98 -19.01 -27.17
N GLN A 515 52.04 -19.64 -26.00
CA GLN A 515 51.01 -20.60 -25.63
C GLN A 515 49.69 -19.82 -25.62
N GLN A 516 48.67 -20.33 -26.29
CA GLN A 516 47.32 -20.11 -25.78
C GLN A 516 47.32 -20.80 -24.42
N GLU A 517 47.50 -20.02 -23.36
CA GLU A 517 46.89 -20.39 -22.09
C GLU A 517 45.39 -20.28 -22.32
N GLU A 518 44.70 -21.38 -22.09
CA GLU A 518 43.24 -21.41 -22.15
C GLU A 518 42.72 -20.46 -21.04
N PRO A 519 41.73 -19.60 -21.32
CA PRO A 519 40.92 -19.04 -20.26
C PRO A 519 40.04 -20.15 -19.65
N ASP A 520 39.11 -19.78 -18.77
CA ASP A 520 37.95 -20.62 -18.43
C ASP A 520 38.23 -21.87 -17.56
N MET A 521 38.63 -21.63 -16.30
CA MET A 521 38.06 -22.41 -15.18
C MET A 521 37.53 -21.47 -14.08
N ALA A 522 38.27 -20.43 -13.71
CA ALA A 522 37.81 -19.45 -12.71
C ALA A 522 36.55 -18.67 -13.15
N ALA A 523 36.39 -18.43 -14.46
CA ALA A 523 35.20 -17.78 -15.00
C ALA A 523 33.97 -18.70 -15.06
N GLU A 524 34.16 -19.99 -15.37
CA GLU A 524 33.05 -20.97 -15.36
C GLU A 524 32.58 -21.24 -13.92
N GLU A 525 33.50 -21.30 -12.95
CA GLU A 525 33.21 -21.44 -11.52
C GLU A 525 32.43 -20.22 -10.99
N GLN A 526 32.87 -18.99 -11.32
CA GLN A 526 32.17 -17.76 -10.97
C GLN A 526 30.78 -17.62 -11.61
N ILE A 527 30.62 -18.05 -12.87
CA ILE A 527 29.30 -18.06 -13.54
C ILE A 527 28.37 -19.05 -12.83
N ALA A 528 28.85 -20.25 -12.50
CA ALA A 528 28.05 -21.24 -11.77
C ALA A 528 27.62 -20.74 -10.38
N GLU A 529 28.49 -20.05 -9.63
CA GLU A 529 28.14 -19.43 -8.35
C GLU A 529 27.06 -18.34 -8.49
N VAL A 530 27.12 -17.52 -9.56
CA VAL A 530 26.08 -16.52 -9.86
C VAL A 530 24.78 -17.19 -10.32
N GLU A 531 24.84 -18.26 -11.13
CA GLU A 531 23.67 -19.03 -11.53
C GLU A 531 22.98 -19.71 -10.32
N ASP A 532 23.73 -20.32 -9.40
CA ASP A 532 23.22 -20.90 -8.14
C ASP A 532 22.56 -19.83 -7.26
N PHE A 533 23.12 -18.62 -7.19
CA PHE A 533 22.52 -17.51 -6.45
C PHE A 533 21.23 -16.98 -7.12
N VAL A 534 21.21 -16.91 -8.45
CA VAL A 534 20.00 -16.52 -9.20
C VAL A 534 18.93 -17.61 -9.16
N ASP A 535 19.28 -18.91 -9.09
CA ASP A 535 18.35 -20.01 -8.80
C ASP A 535 17.65 -19.79 -7.44
N TYR A 536 18.40 -19.43 -6.40
CA TYR A 536 17.83 -19.04 -5.11
C TYR A 536 16.89 -17.83 -5.24
N MET A 537 17.32 -16.76 -5.93
CA MET A 537 16.47 -15.59 -6.15
C MET A 537 15.17 -15.94 -6.87
N GLU A 538 15.23 -16.76 -7.92
CA GLU A 538 14.09 -17.21 -8.71
C GLU A 538 13.09 -18.03 -7.88
N LYS A 539 13.56 -18.92 -6.98
CA LYS A 539 12.69 -19.61 -6.02
C LYS A 539 11.98 -18.63 -5.09
N ILE A 540 12.69 -17.66 -4.51
CA ILE A 540 12.10 -16.65 -3.60
C ILE A 540 11.10 -15.74 -4.35
N LEU A 541 11.42 -15.31 -5.57
CA LEU A 541 10.51 -14.53 -6.41
C LEU A 541 9.24 -15.33 -6.74
N GLY A 542 9.37 -16.62 -7.05
CA GLY A 542 8.24 -17.53 -7.26
C GLY A 542 7.34 -17.70 -6.04
N ILE A 543 7.94 -17.92 -4.85
CA ILE A 543 7.24 -17.98 -3.56
C ILE A 543 6.42 -16.70 -3.34
N ASN A 544 7.05 -15.54 -3.51
CA ASN A 544 6.39 -14.25 -3.31
C ASN A 544 5.26 -14.04 -4.33
N PHE A 545 5.42 -14.49 -5.57
CA PHE A 545 4.39 -14.38 -6.61
C PHE A 545 3.15 -15.22 -6.28
N VAL A 546 3.29 -16.54 -6.06
CA VAL A 546 2.12 -17.43 -5.90
C VAL A 546 1.36 -17.18 -4.60
N THR A 547 2.05 -16.86 -3.50
CA THR A 547 1.41 -16.55 -2.22
C THR A 547 0.67 -15.20 -2.26
N TYR A 548 1.15 -14.23 -3.05
CA TYR A 548 0.42 -12.98 -3.28
C TYR A 548 -0.82 -13.21 -4.15
N GLN A 549 -0.75 -14.05 -5.20
CA GLN A 549 -1.93 -14.40 -6.00
C GLN A 549 -3.01 -15.12 -5.19
N ASP A 550 -2.62 -16.05 -4.31
CA ASP A 550 -3.57 -16.72 -3.42
C ASP A 550 -4.23 -15.74 -2.44
N ARG A 551 -3.45 -14.80 -1.89
CA ARG A 551 -3.97 -13.71 -1.05
C ARG A 551 -5.08 -12.92 -1.74
N LEU A 552 -4.87 -12.49 -2.99
CA LEU A 552 -5.87 -11.73 -3.76
C LEU A 552 -7.19 -12.50 -3.91
N THR A 553 -7.09 -13.82 -4.12
CA THR A 553 -8.24 -14.69 -4.41
C THR A 553 -9.03 -15.11 -3.17
N ASN A 554 -8.34 -15.24 -2.02
CA ASN A 554 -8.86 -15.95 -0.85
C ASN A 554 -8.75 -15.21 0.50
N HIS A 555 -8.03 -14.08 0.63
CA HIS A 555 -7.99 -13.30 1.87
C HIS A 555 -9.03 -12.16 1.87
N GLY A 556 -9.96 -12.19 2.82
CA GLY A 556 -10.93 -11.13 3.10
C GLY A 556 -11.34 -11.17 4.58
N ASP A 557 -12.07 -10.16 5.06
CA ASP A 557 -12.54 -10.16 6.45
C ASP A 557 -13.54 -11.31 6.69
N PRO A 558 -13.22 -12.31 7.54
CA PRO A 558 -14.08 -13.46 7.76
C PRO A 558 -15.26 -13.16 8.70
N MET A 559 -15.25 -12.00 9.37
CA MET A 559 -16.38 -11.56 10.20
C MET A 559 -17.57 -11.13 9.34
N THR A 560 -17.30 -10.56 8.16
CA THR A 560 -18.32 -10.08 7.21
C THR A 560 -18.42 -10.90 5.94
N SER A 561 -17.45 -11.75 5.61
CA SER A 561 -17.47 -12.62 4.43
C SER A 561 -17.50 -14.11 4.77
N GLU A 562 -18.60 -14.77 4.41
CA GLU A 562 -18.73 -16.23 4.48
C GLU A 562 -17.64 -16.94 3.65
N ARG A 563 -17.33 -16.44 2.45
CA ARG A 563 -16.27 -17.00 1.60
C ARG A 563 -14.89 -16.93 2.25
N ALA A 564 -14.57 -15.84 2.95
CA ALA A 564 -13.29 -15.72 3.66
C ALA A 564 -13.24 -16.69 4.85
N ARG A 565 -14.33 -16.78 5.61
CA ARG A 565 -14.48 -17.74 6.73
C ARG A 565 -14.40 -19.20 6.28
N GLU A 566 -14.88 -19.54 5.08
CA GLU A 566 -14.73 -20.89 4.50
C GLU A 566 -13.29 -21.20 4.07
N ARG A 567 -12.48 -20.19 3.72
CA ARG A 567 -11.10 -20.35 3.25
C ARG A 567 -10.03 -20.20 4.33
N GLY A 568 -10.29 -19.47 5.43
CA GLY A 568 -9.30 -19.12 6.46
C GLY A 568 -8.38 -20.26 6.90
N GLU A 569 -8.95 -21.36 7.40
CA GLU A 569 -8.20 -22.55 7.86
C GLU A 569 -7.46 -23.31 6.74
N GLU A 570 -7.92 -23.19 5.48
CA GLU A 570 -7.30 -23.88 4.34
C GLU A 570 -5.97 -23.22 3.96
N LEU A 571 -5.85 -21.91 4.14
CA LEU A 571 -4.74 -21.08 3.67
C LEU A 571 -3.39 -21.51 4.25
N THR A 572 -3.29 -21.78 5.57
CA THR A 572 -2.04 -22.20 6.21
C THR A 572 -1.76 -23.70 6.10
N SER A 573 -2.60 -24.45 5.38
CA SER A 573 -2.51 -25.89 5.33
C SER A 573 -1.45 -26.40 4.32
N MET A 574 -0.69 -27.41 4.73
CA MET A 574 0.23 -28.16 3.86
C MET A 574 -0.48 -28.85 2.66
N ALA A 575 -1.82 -28.85 2.61
CA ALA A 575 -2.57 -29.24 1.42
C ALA A 575 -2.59 -28.11 0.39
N LYS A 576 -2.93 -26.87 0.81
CA LYS A 576 -2.90 -25.68 -0.03
C LYS A 576 -1.49 -25.31 -0.48
N THR A 577 -0.50 -25.41 0.40
CA THR A 577 0.92 -25.18 0.05
C THR A 577 1.39 -26.13 -1.07
N ARG A 578 0.89 -27.38 -1.11
CA ARG A 578 1.18 -28.33 -2.20
C ARG A 578 0.47 -28.01 -3.51
N GLU A 579 -0.72 -27.42 -3.45
CA GLU A 579 -1.43 -26.90 -4.64
C GLU A 579 -0.60 -25.77 -5.27
N LEU A 580 -0.24 -24.75 -4.48
CA LEU A 580 0.60 -23.63 -4.93
C LEU A 580 1.98 -24.07 -5.44
N TYR A 581 2.58 -25.09 -4.82
CA TYR A 581 3.82 -25.69 -5.30
C TYR A 581 3.65 -26.33 -6.69
N ILE A 582 2.56 -27.08 -6.92
CA ILE A 582 2.31 -27.71 -8.22
C ILE A 582 2.06 -26.64 -9.29
N GLU A 583 1.25 -25.62 -8.99
CA GLU A 583 1.02 -24.48 -9.90
C GLU A 583 2.33 -23.79 -10.28
N TRP A 584 3.25 -23.57 -9.32
CA TRP A 584 4.57 -23.03 -9.60
C TRP A 584 5.46 -23.95 -10.46
N GLN A 585 5.42 -25.27 -10.24
CA GLN A 585 6.18 -26.21 -11.08
C GLN A 585 5.65 -26.26 -12.52
N GLU A 586 4.32 -26.28 -12.70
CA GLU A 586 3.69 -26.23 -14.04
C GLU A 586 4.03 -24.91 -14.76
N GLU A 587 4.10 -23.79 -14.04
CA GLU A 587 4.54 -22.49 -14.55
C GLU A 587 6.03 -22.47 -14.95
N LEU A 588 6.91 -23.08 -14.15
CA LEU A 588 8.33 -23.24 -14.51
C LEU A 588 8.54 -24.13 -15.74
N GLU A 589 7.82 -25.25 -15.85
CA GLU A 589 7.85 -26.11 -17.04
C GLU A 589 7.38 -25.34 -18.28
N ARG A 590 6.28 -24.56 -18.17
CA ARG A 590 5.78 -23.68 -19.24
C ARG A 590 6.83 -22.66 -19.68
N ARG A 591 7.51 -22.01 -18.73
CA ARG A 591 8.59 -21.04 -19.00
C ARG A 591 9.80 -21.68 -19.69
N GLU A 592 10.19 -22.89 -19.32
CA GLU A 592 11.28 -23.60 -20.01
C GLU A 592 10.89 -23.95 -21.45
N GLU A 593 9.66 -24.43 -21.69
CA GLU A 593 9.14 -24.69 -23.04
C GLU A 593 9.11 -23.42 -23.91
N GLU A 594 8.65 -22.29 -23.37
CA GLU A 594 8.60 -21.01 -24.08
C GLU A 594 9.99 -20.45 -24.38
N ARG A 595 10.93 -20.50 -23.42
CA ARG A 595 12.33 -20.08 -23.63
C ARG A 595 13.03 -20.93 -24.70
N LEU A 596 12.76 -22.24 -24.74
CA LEU A 596 13.26 -23.13 -25.79
C LEU A 596 12.64 -22.84 -27.16
N PHE A 597 11.44 -22.26 -27.21
CA PHE A 597 10.76 -21.87 -28.45
C PHE A 597 11.26 -20.52 -28.98
N ASP A 598 11.49 -19.53 -28.13
CA ASP A 598 12.07 -18.23 -28.52
C ASP A 598 13.57 -18.34 -28.84
N GLY A 599 14.29 -19.22 -28.14
CA GLY A 599 15.66 -19.64 -28.48
C GLY A 599 15.76 -20.42 -29.81
N SER A 600 14.64 -20.76 -30.45
CA SER A 600 14.66 -21.32 -31.80
C SER A 600 14.94 -20.21 -32.81
N ASN A 601 16.19 -20.18 -33.27
CA ASN A 601 16.69 -19.26 -34.30
C ASN A 601 16.16 -19.66 -35.70
N ASP A 602 14.83 -19.77 -35.82
CA ASP A 602 14.13 -19.79 -37.09
C ASP A 602 14.25 -18.37 -37.69
N GLU A 603 15.32 -18.17 -38.45
CA GLU A 603 15.48 -17.06 -39.39
C GLU A 603 14.34 -17.11 -40.43
N ILE A 604 13.16 -16.64 -40.03
CA ILE A 604 12.08 -16.31 -40.96
C ILE A 604 12.52 -15.03 -41.67
N GLU A 605 13.29 -15.18 -42.75
CA GLU A 605 13.50 -14.13 -43.75
C GLU A 605 12.12 -13.70 -44.32
N GLN A 606 11.47 -12.74 -43.67
CA GLN A 606 10.44 -11.92 -44.27
C GLN A 606 11.02 -10.61 -44.78
N ASP A 607 10.72 -10.34 -46.05
CA ASP A 607 11.28 -9.26 -46.86
C ASP A 607 10.77 -7.89 -46.36
N GLY A 608 11.50 -7.26 -45.42
CA GLY A 608 11.35 -5.83 -45.14
C GLY A 608 11.20 -5.38 -43.68
N GLY A 609 12.03 -5.85 -42.76
CA GLY A 609 12.19 -5.20 -41.45
C GLY A 609 12.69 -6.13 -40.35
N THR A 610 13.75 -5.73 -39.64
CA THR A 610 14.16 -6.40 -38.40
C THR A 610 13.26 -5.91 -37.27
N GLU A 611 12.13 -6.56 -37.07
CA GLU A 611 11.31 -6.39 -35.87
C GLU A 611 11.86 -7.34 -34.81
N VAL A 612 12.63 -6.82 -33.87
CA VAL A 612 13.01 -7.56 -32.66
C VAL A 612 11.73 -7.70 -31.85
N ARG A 613 11.19 -8.92 -31.77
CA ARG A 613 10.19 -9.24 -30.75
C ARG A 613 10.89 -9.18 -29.41
N HIS A 614 10.61 -8.13 -28.64
CA HIS A 614 10.74 -8.23 -27.21
C HIS A 614 9.73 -9.28 -26.75
N SER A 615 10.17 -10.25 -25.95
CA SER A 615 9.28 -11.14 -25.23
C SER A 615 8.25 -10.31 -24.48
N GLU A 616 6.96 -10.60 -24.68
CA GLU A 616 5.92 -10.00 -23.84
C GLU A 616 6.24 -10.37 -22.38
N GLY A 617 6.18 -9.39 -21.49
CA GLY A 617 6.75 -9.49 -20.14
C GLY A 617 6.24 -10.71 -19.38
N LEU A 618 7.11 -11.29 -18.54
CA LEU A 618 7.00 -12.62 -17.93
C LEU A 618 5.75 -12.91 -17.07
N PHE A 619 4.85 -11.94 -16.92
CA PHE A 619 3.68 -12.00 -16.05
C PHE A 619 2.47 -11.32 -16.71
N VAL A 620 1.27 -11.78 -16.36
CA VAL A 620 -0.03 -11.31 -16.88
C VAL A 620 -0.10 -9.78 -16.91
N SER A 621 -0.82 -9.22 -17.88
CA SER A 621 -1.05 -7.78 -18.04
C SER A 621 -1.28 -7.10 -16.69
N ALA A 622 -0.55 -6.02 -16.44
CA ALA A 622 -0.53 -5.23 -15.21
C ALA A 622 -1.89 -5.11 -14.50
N ASP A 623 -2.93 -4.84 -15.29
CA ASP A 623 -4.33 -4.64 -14.91
C ASP A 623 -4.99 -5.81 -14.14
N SER A 624 -4.29 -6.93 -13.94
CA SER A 624 -4.85 -8.18 -13.39
C SER A 624 -4.36 -8.58 -11.99
N PHE A 625 -3.40 -7.88 -11.40
CA PHE A 625 -2.71 -8.35 -10.18
C PHE A 625 -2.90 -7.47 -8.94
N PHE A 626 -3.06 -6.15 -9.08
CA PHE A 626 -3.42 -5.32 -7.93
C PHE A 626 -4.89 -4.98 -8.02
N ASP A 627 -5.64 -5.34 -6.98
CA ASP A 627 -7.08 -5.10 -6.94
C ASP A 627 -7.46 -3.89 -6.07
N SER A 628 -6.53 -3.30 -5.31
CA SER A 628 -6.74 -2.10 -4.49
C SER A 628 -5.84 -0.91 -4.88
N ARG A 629 -6.32 0.31 -4.59
CA ARG A 629 -5.55 1.57 -4.73
C ARG A 629 -4.25 1.54 -3.94
N SER A 630 -4.26 1.06 -2.69
CA SER A 630 -3.08 1.02 -1.83
C SER A 630 -1.95 0.12 -2.35
N GLU A 631 -2.30 -0.93 -3.08
CA GLU A 631 -1.36 -1.87 -3.68
C GLU A 631 -0.78 -1.31 -4.97
N ILE A 632 -1.62 -0.70 -5.81
CA ILE A 632 -1.21 0.05 -7.01
C ILE A 632 -0.19 1.14 -6.63
N ASP A 633 -0.53 1.97 -5.63
CA ASP A 633 0.32 3.08 -5.14
C ASP A 633 1.43 2.63 -4.16
N GLN A 634 1.57 1.32 -3.96
CA GLN A 634 2.64 0.67 -3.18
C GLN A 634 2.84 1.22 -1.76
N HIS A 635 1.76 1.45 -1.02
CA HIS A 635 1.79 1.99 0.34
C HIS A 635 2.90 1.35 1.19
N VAL A 636 3.75 2.19 1.77
CA VAL A 636 5.12 1.83 2.18
C VAL A 636 5.31 1.69 3.68
N ASN A 637 4.24 1.76 4.48
CA ASN A 637 4.35 2.22 5.85
C ASN A 637 3.54 1.46 6.90
N THR A 638 4.01 1.60 8.14
CA THR A 638 3.50 1.18 9.46
C THR A 638 4.68 1.32 10.43
N SER A 639 4.46 1.25 11.74
CA SER A 639 5.51 1.07 12.76
C SER A 639 5.34 -0.30 13.42
N HIS A 640 6.44 -1.05 13.56
CA HIS A 640 6.47 -2.35 14.22
C HIS A 640 7.33 -2.28 15.48
N PHE A 641 6.94 -3.04 16.51
CA PHE A 641 7.74 -3.25 17.72
C PHE A 641 7.49 -4.63 18.34
N VAL A 642 8.51 -5.13 19.03
CA VAL A 642 8.49 -6.36 19.81
C VAL A 642 8.98 -6.07 21.22
N ILE A 643 8.29 -6.59 22.23
CA ILE A 643 8.63 -6.44 23.65
C ILE A 643 8.59 -7.81 24.31
N ILE A 644 9.54 -8.09 25.21
CA ILE A 644 9.42 -9.16 26.20
C ILE A 644 9.64 -8.62 27.61
N ASP A 645 8.84 -9.07 28.59
CA ASP A 645 8.99 -8.72 30.01
C ASP A 645 9.69 -9.81 30.85
N ALA A 646 9.99 -9.46 32.11
CA ALA A 646 10.69 -10.33 33.07
C ALA A 646 9.89 -11.55 33.57
N GLU A 647 8.63 -11.70 33.16
CA GLU A 647 7.82 -12.90 33.40
C GLU A 647 7.69 -13.75 32.12
N GLY A 648 8.28 -13.33 31.01
CA GLY A 648 8.31 -14.03 29.73
C GLY A 648 7.14 -13.68 28.79
N ARG A 649 6.34 -12.66 29.10
CA ARG A 649 5.27 -12.21 28.19
C ARG A 649 5.87 -11.53 26.98
N MET A 650 5.46 -11.93 25.78
CA MET A 650 5.92 -11.34 24.54
C MET A 650 4.77 -10.66 23.79
N VAL A 651 4.99 -9.44 23.32
CA VAL A 651 4.06 -8.69 22.47
C VAL A 651 4.77 -8.35 21.16
N SER A 652 4.26 -8.90 20.05
CA SER A 652 4.63 -8.49 18.68
C SER A 652 3.50 -7.63 18.11
N SER A 653 3.78 -6.37 17.78
CA SER A 653 2.76 -5.36 17.48
C SER A 653 3.05 -4.57 16.21
N THR A 654 2.04 -4.41 15.37
CA THR A 654 2.13 -3.59 14.15
C THR A 654 1.00 -2.55 14.15
N ASN A 655 1.37 -1.27 14.21
CA ASN A 655 0.45 -0.13 14.22
C ASN A 655 0.61 0.70 12.96
N THR A 656 -0.48 1.20 12.37
CA THR A 656 -0.42 1.78 11.04
C THR A 656 -1.41 2.92 10.81
N LEU A 657 -1.07 3.80 9.87
CA LEU A 657 -1.98 4.72 9.19
C LEU A 657 -2.26 4.26 7.73
N SER A 658 -1.80 3.07 7.36
CA SER A 658 -1.63 2.54 5.99
C SER A 658 -0.51 3.27 5.20
N ASN A 659 -0.70 4.51 4.74
CA ASN A 659 0.33 5.25 4.02
C ASN A 659 1.15 6.20 4.92
N PHE A 660 2.20 6.83 4.38
CA PHE A 660 2.91 7.93 5.08
C PHE A 660 1.95 9.09 5.30
N PHE A 661 1.60 9.37 6.56
CA PHE A 661 0.61 10.35 7.02
C PHE A 661 -0.86 9.98 6.69
N GLY A 662 -1.15 8.69 6.45
CA GLY A 662 -2.51 8.18 6.20
C GLY A 662 -3.24 8.93 5.09
N SER A 663 -4.44 9.46 5.32
CA SER A 663 -5.17 10.25 4.29
C SER A 663 -4.55 11.62 4.02
N GLY A 664 -3.74 12.13 4.95
CA GLY A 664 -3.21 13.49 4.96
C GLY A 664 -4.06 14.49 5.76
N GLU A 665 -5.27 14.08 6.15
CA GLU A 665 -6.12 14.79 7.10
C GLU A 665 -5.48 14.81 8.49
N TYR A 666 -5.52 15.97 9.14
CA TYR A 666 -4.90 16.21 10.44
C TYR A 666 -5.94 16.72 11.44
N PHE A 667 -6.15 15.94 12.49
CA PHE A 667 -7.24 16.11 13.44
C PHE A 667 -6.73 16.02 14.88
N LYS A 668 -7.02 17.02 15.72
CA LYS A 668 -6.61 17.09 17.14
C LYS A 668 -5.15 16.70 17.41
N GLY A 669 -4.25 17.10 16.53
CA GLY A 669 -2.81 16.85 16.67
C GLY A 669 -2.29 15.52 16.09
N PHE A 670 -3.09 14.73 15.38
CA PHE A 670 -2.65 13.49 14.76
C PHE A 670 -3.20 13.34 13.33
N PHE A 671 -2.55 12.50 12.51
CA PHE A 671 -3.03 12.18 11.17
C PHE A 671 -4.07 11.05 11.21
N LEU A 672 -5.09 11.13 10.36
CA LEU A 672 -6.03 10.04 10.11
C LEU A 672 -5.45 9.04 9.12
N ASN A 673 -5.81 7.76 9.25
CA ASN A 673 -5.39 6.67 8.37
C ASN A 673 -5.90 6.82 6.92
N ASP A 674 -5.47 5.95 6.01
CA ASP A 674 -6.12 5.75 4.71
C ASP A 674 -6.48 4.28 4.44
N GLN A 675 -6.91 3.53 5.46
CA GLN A 675 -7.11 2.08 5.32
C GLN A 675 -8.11 1.69 4.24
N LEU A 676 -9.15 2.47 3.98
CA LEU A 676 -10.21 2.06 3.05
C LEU A 676 -9.70 2.00 1.60
N SER A 677 -8.57 2.65 1.31
CA SER A 677 -7.81 2.47 0.06
C SER A 677 -7.27 1.04 -0.16
N ASN A 678 -7.28 0.19 0.88
CA ASN A 678 -6.90 -1.22 0.82
C ASN A 678 -8.06 -2.16 0.49
N PHE A 679 -9.28 -1.65 0.29
CA PHE A 679 -10.35 -2.43 -0.33
C PHE A 679 -10.11 -2.62 -1.83
N SER A 680 -10.68 -3.69 -2.36
CA SER A 680 -10.67 -4.00 -3.77
C SER A 680 -11.63 -3.12 -4.56
N ASP A 681 -11.17 -2.55 -5.67
CA ASP A 681 -12.02 -1.91 -6.68
C ASP A 681 -12.69 -2.95 -7.61
N THR A 682 -12.37 -4.25 -7.47
CA THR A 682 -12.98 -5.34 -8.25
C THR A 682 -14.28 -5.83 -7.60
N VAL A 683 -15.41 -5.63 -8.29
CA VAL A 683 -16.74 -6.13 -7.89
C VAL A 683 -16.74 -7.65 -7.72
N GLY A 684 -17.31 -8.14 -6.63
CA GLY A 684 -17.29 -9.56 -6.24
C GLY A 684 -15.95 -10.05 -5.68
N SER A 685 -14.97 -9.15 -5.47
CA SER A 685 -13.72 -9.50 -4.78
C SER A 685 -14.01 -9.87 -3.34
N ILE A 686 -13.30 -10.89 -2.85
CA ILE A 686 -13.36 -11.25 -1.44
C ILE A 686 -12.84 -10.12 -0.51
N ASN A 687 -12.25 -9.06 -1.06
CA ASN A 687 -11.85 -7.83 -0.35
C ASN A 687 -12.60 -6.57 -0.84
N GLU A 688 -13.77 -6.71 -1.46
CA GLU A 688 -14.58 -5.56 -1.86
C GLU A 688 -15.10 -4.75 -0.64
N PRO A 689 -15.32 -3.43 -0.79
CA PRO A 689 -15.78 -2.56 0.29
C PRO A 689 -17.21 -2.89 0.74
N TYR A 690 -17.42 -3.00 2.06
CA TYR A 690 -18.73 -3.16 2.69
C TYR A 690 -18.75 -2.45 4.07
N PRO A 691 -19.93 -2.00 4.55
CA PRO A 691 -20.16 -1.61 5.94
C PRO A 691 -19.57 -2.55 6.99
N GLU A 692 -19.07 -1.98 8.08
CA GLU A 692 -18.59 -2.69 9.28
C GLU A 692 -17.43 -3.69 9.02
N ARG A 693 -16.84 -3.64 7.81
CA ARG A 693 -15.77 -4.52 7.34
C ARG A 693 -14.38 -3.91 7.58
N ARG A 694 -13.40 -4.75 7.89
CA ARG A 694 -11.97 -4.37 7.89
C ARG A 694 -11.34 -4.66 6.52
N PRO A 695 -10.67 -3.70 5.86
CA PRO A 695 -9.98 -3.98 4.61
C PRO A 695 -8.79 -4.92 4.81
N ARG A 696 -8.30 -5.52 3.72
CA ARG A 696 -7.12 -6.39 3.73
C ARG A 696 -5.85 -5.60 4.08
N SER A 697 -4.89 -6.26 4.71
CA SER A 697 -3.62 -5.64 5.08
C SER A 697 -2.45 -6.63 4.91
N PHE A 698 -1.23 -6.10 4.99
CA PHE A 698 0.02 -6.87 4.98
C PHE A 698 0.75 -6.86 6.32
N MET A 699 0.20 -6.17 7.32
CA MET A 699 0.71 -6.26 8.69
C MET A 699 0.85 -7.72 9.09
N THR A 700 2.00 -8.09 9.63
CA THR A 700 2.32 -9.48 9.98
C THR A 700 3.12 -9.54 11.29
N PRO A 701 2.56 -9.05 12.41
CA PRO A 701 3.13 -9.35 13.73
C PRO A 701 3.10 -10.88 13.91
N THR A 702 4.23 -11.43 14.31
CA THR A 702 4.48 -12.87 14.34
C THR A 702 5.27 -13.27 15.60
N ILE A 703 4.95 -14.44 16.14
CA ILE A 703 5.76 -15.16 17.12
C ILE A 703 6.10 -16.54 16.54
N PHE A 704 7.39 -16.86 16.46
CA PHE A 704 7.91 -18.19 16.18
C PHE A 704 8.25 -18.86 17.50
N MET A 705 7.88 -20.12 17.68
CA MET A 705 8.05 -20.85 18.94
C MET A 705 8.59 -22.25 18.67
N GLU A 706 9.76 -22.56 19.21
CA GLU A 706 10.34 -23.91 19.20
C GLU A 706 9.97 -24.64 20.50
N ARG A 707 9.61 -25.92 20.42
CA ARG A 707 9.31 -26.76 21.61
C ARG A 707 10.20 -27.99 21.66
N GLY A 708 10.76 -28.25 22.84
CA GLY A 708 11.58 -29.43 23.14
C GLY A 708 10.78 -30.73 23.26
N ASP A 709 11.51 -31.84 23.38
CA ASP A 709 10.97 -33.21 23.54
C ASP A 709 9.98 -33.36 24.72
N GLU A 710 10.05 -32.51 25.75
CA GLU A 710 9.14 -32.55 26.92
C GLU A 710 7.93 -31.58 26.78
N GLY A 711 7.86 -30.82 25.68
CA GLY A 711 6.79 -29.84 25.37
C GLY A 711 7.04 -28.43 25.93
N ASP A 712 8.17 -28.24 26.60
CA ASP A 712 8.70 -26.96 27.04
C ASP A 712 9.18 -26.10 25.87
N ILE A 713 9.00 -24.78 25.96
CA ILE A 713 9.49 -23.84 24.94
C ILE A 713 11.01 -23.69 25.12
N THR A 714 11.75 -23.98 24.05
CA THR A 714 13.22 -23.87 24.02
C THR A 714 13.67 -22.52 23.47
N GLU A 715 13.02 -22.06 22.41
CA GLU A 715 13.27 -20.78 21.77
C GLU A 715 11.96 -20.06 21.41
N MET A 716 11.95 -18.73 21.51
CA MET A 716 10.87 -17.90 20.97
C MET A 716 11.46 -16.68 20.24
N ILE A 717 10.95 -16.39 19.05
CA ILE A 717 11.28 -15.18 18.28
C ILE A 717 10.01 -14.38 18.05
N GLY A 718 9.91 -13.20 18.64
CA GLY A 718 8.91 -12.20 18.26
C GLY A 718 9.47 -11.34 17.15
N ALA A 719 8.74 -11.18 16.05
CA ALA A 719 9.23 -10.41 14.90
C ALA A 719 8.12 -9.81 14.03
N GLY A 720 8.50 -8.81 13.24
CA GLY A 720 7.67 -8.18 12.21
C GLY A 720 8.39 -7.01 11.55
N SER A 721 7.80 -6.45 10.50
CA SER A 721 8.39 -5.38 9.70
C SER A 721 7.33 -4.37 9.27
N PRO A 722 7.69 -3.10 9.03
CA PRO A 722 6.95 -2.21 8.17
C PRO A 722 7.28 -2.42 6.69
N GLY A 723 6.54 -1.77 5.79
CA GLY A 723 6.75 -1.87 4.33
C GLY A 723 5.52 -2.15 3.47
N GLY A 724 4.31 -2.21 4.04
CA GLY A 724 3.07 -2.54 3.31
C GLY A 724 3.17 -3.89 2.58
N ALA A 725 2.87 -3.93 1.28
CA ALA A 725 2.85 -5.13 0.44
C ALA A 725 4.11 -6.02 0.50
N ARG A 726 5.24 -5.46 0.94
CA ARG A 726 6.54 -6.14 1.06
C ARG A 726 6.71 -6.90 2.39
N ILE A 727 5.88 -6.65 3.41
CA ILE A 727 6.09 -7.17 4.78
C ILE A 727 6.23 -8.70 4.84
N PRO A 728 5.29 -9.52 4.33
CA PRO A 728 5.44 -10.98 4.37
C PRO A 728 6.67 -11.48 3.59
N MET A 729 7.03 -10.77 2.51
CA MET A 729 8.10 -11.16 1.59
C MET A 729 9.51 -10.83 2.13
N MET A 730 9.64 -9.78 2.95
CA MET A 730 10.87 -9.47 3.68
C MET A 730 11.02 -10.39 4.88
N MET A 731 9.93 -10.66 5.61
CA MET A 731 9.89 -11.59 6.73
C MET A 731 10.23 -13.03 6.30
N SER A 732 9.67 -13.51 5.17
CA SER A 732 9.97 -14.84 4.65
C SER A 732 11.43 -14.98 4.24
N GLN A 733 11.99 -14.00 3.52
CA GLN A 733 13.41 -13.97 3.16
C GLN A 733 14.32 -14.11 4.40
N VAL A 734 14.11 -13.29 5.43
CA VAL A 734 14.93 -13.35 6.66
C VAL A 734 14.83 -14.69 7.37
N MET A 735 13.63 -15.24 7.53
CA MET A 735 13.44 -16.50 8.26
C MET A 735 13.91 -17.73 7.45
N ILE A 736 13.82 -17.70 6.12
CA ILE A 736 14.42 -18.71 5.24
C ILE A 736 15.94 -18.66 5.35
N ASN A 737 16.54 -17.46 5.32
CA ASN A 737 17.99 -17.28 5.46
C ASN A 737 18.50 -17.75 6.82
N TYR A 738 17.84 -17.35 7.91
CA TYR A 738 18.15 -17.78 9.27
C TYR A 738 18.07 -19.29 9.42
N SER A 739 16.97 -19.91 8.99
CA SER A 739 16.66 -21.30 9.33
C SER A 739 17.12 -22.36 8.32
N GLN A 740 17.35 -22.01 7.05
CA GLN A 740 17.77 -22.97 6.01
C GLN A 740 19.19 -22.77 5.50
N TYR A 741 19.82 -21.61 5.74
CA TYR A 741 21.17 -21.30 5.23
C TYR A 741 22.21 -21.06 6.34
N ASP A 742 21.92 -21.47 7.59
CA ASP A 742 22.82 -21.34 8.75
C ASP A 742 23.33 -19.89 8.92
N MET A 743 22.49 -18.90 8.59
CA MET A 743 22.79 -17.49 8.81
C MET A 743 22.37 -17.08 10.21
N THR A 744 23.19 -16.28 10.89
CA THR A 744 22.76 -15.63 12.12
C THR A 744 21.64 -14.63 11.84
N MET A 745 20.81 -14.31 12.83
CA MET A 745 19.74 -13.33 12.66
C MET A 745 20.27 -11.94 12.26
N THR A 746 21.45 -11.55 12.75
CA THR A 746 22.20 -10.34 12.30
C THR A 746 22.57 -10.41 10.82
N GLU A 747 23.10 -11.54 10.33
CA GLU A 747 23.40 -11.71 8.91
C GLU A 747 22.12 -11.65 8.06
N SER A 748 21.06 -12.35 8.47
CA SER A 748 19.78 -12.40 7.74
C SER A 748 19.05 -11.06 7.70
N ILE A 749 18.98 -10.31 8.81
CA ILE A 749 18.30 -9.01 8.87
C ILE A 749 19.17 -7.93 8.23
N GLU A 750 20.41 -7.75 8.69
CA GLU A 750 21.15 -6.54 8.40
C GLU A 750 21.99 -6.66 7.13
N ARG A 751 22.74 -7.76 7.00
CA ARG A 751 23.79 -7.91 5.98
C ARG A 751 23.30 -8.51 4.67
N MET A 752 22.33 -9.42 4.74
CA MET A 752 21.81 -10.11 3.57
C MET A 752 20.99 -9.13 2.70
N PRO A 753 21.36 -8.93 1.43
CA PRO A 753 20.64 -8.03 0.54
C PRO A 753 19.26 -8.58 0.22
N ARG A 754 18.26 -7.71 0.25
CA ARG A 754 16.88 -8.08 -0.08
C ARG A 754 16.52 -7.70 -1.51
N PHE A 755 15.56 -8.43 -2.04
CA PHE A 755 14.99 -8.19 -3.36
C PHE A 755 13.48 -8.44 -3.32
N GLN A 756 12.75 -7.82 -4.24
CA GLN A 756 11.33 -8.06 -4.38
C GLN A 756 10.89 -7.94 -5.84
N PHE A 757 10.05 -8.89 -6.26
CA PHE A 757 9.20 -8.74 -7.43
C PHE A 757 8.20 -7.59 -7.20
N ALA A 758 8.24 -6.56 -8.05
CA ALA A 758 7.38 -5.40 -7.94
C ALA A 758 6.95 -4.89 -9.31
N TYR A 759 5.78 -4.26 -9.36
CA TYR A 759 5.30 -3.62 -10.57
C TYR A 759 5.84 -2.19 -10.70
N ASN A 760 6.09 -1.75 -11.93
CA ASN A 760 6.48 -0.39 -12.24
C ASN A 760 5.40 0.28 -13.09
N GLN A 761 4.59 1.13 -12.46
CA GLN A 761 3.53 1.88 -13.15
C GLN A 761 4.06 2.73 -14.32
N SER A 762 5.29 3.25 -14.24
CA SER A 762 5.79 4.23 -15.24
C SER A 762 6.06 3.63 -16.60
N ASN A 763 6.35 2.33 -16.66
CA ASN A 763 6.62 1.58 -17.89
C ASN A 763 5.72 0.34 -18.06
N GLN A 764 4.71 0.22 -17.19
CA GLN A 764 3.65 -0.78 -17.22
C GLN A 764 4.15 -2.24 -17.30
N ARG A 765 5.23 -2.54 -16.56
CA ARG A 765 5.83 -3.89 -16.50
C ARG A 765 6.27 -4.24 -15.08
N TYR A 766 6.48 -5.53 -14.85
CA TYR A 766 7.10 -6.03 -13.63
C TYR A 766 8.63 -5.93 -13.71
N GLU A 767 9.23 -5.70 -12.55
CA GLU A 767 10.66 -5.54 -12.36
C GLU A 767 11.09 -6.25 -11.06
N VAL A 768 12.32 -6.76 -11.03
CA VAL A 768 12.93 -7.27 -9.79
C VAL A 768 13.64 -6.08 -9.14
N ARG A 769 13.07 -5.54 -8.07
CA ARG A 769 13.70 -4.49 -7.26
C ARG A 769 14.80 -5.11 -6.42
N LEU A 770 16.00 -4.57 -6.57
CA LEU A 770 17.21 -4.97 -5.85
C LEU A 770 17.64 -3.85 -4.91
N GLU A 771 18.13 -4.18 -3.71
CA GLU A 771 18.70 -3.20 -2.78
C GLU A 771 19.90 -2.42 -3.37
N PRO A 772 20.20 -1.21 -2.87
CA PRO A 772 21.33 -0.40 -3.33
C PRO A 772 22.67 -1.16 -3.37
N VAL A 773 22.90 -2.04 -2.39
CA VAL A 773 24.13 -2.83 -2.24
C VAL A 773 24.35 -3.81 -3.41
N PHE A 774 23.31 -4.18 -4.17
CA PHE A 774 23.48 -4.96 -5.40
C PHE A 774 24.32 -4.23 -6.46
N GLN A 775 24.46 -2.90 -6.38
CA GLN A 775 25.40 -2.18 -7.23
C GLN A 775 26.86 -2.58 -6.93
N GLU A 776 27.23 -2.73 -5.66
CA GLU A 776 28.57 -3.17 -5.24
C GLU A 776 28.79 -4.65 -5.56
N TYR A 777 27.76 -5.49 -5.40
CA TYR A 777 27.83 -6.90 -5.78
C TYR A 777 27.94 -7.10 -7.30
N GLU A 778 27.30 -6.26 -8.12
CA GLU A 778 27.51 -6.26 -9.56
C GLU A 778 28.94 -5.83 -9.93
N GLU A 779 29.54 -4.86 -9.23
CA GLU A 779 30.94 -4.49 -9.42
C GLU A 779 31.92 -5.59 -8.95
N ARG A 780 31.53 -6.42 -7.96
CA ARG A 780 32.32 -7.53 -7.42
C ARG A 780 32.24 -8.80 -8.26
N TYR A 781 31.03 -9.29 -8.54
CA TYR A 781 30.78 -10.58 -9.19
C TYR A 781 30.50 -10.43 -10.69
N GLY A 782 29.84 -9.32 -11.08
CA GLY A 782 29.23 -9.18 -12.40
C GLY A 782 28.10 -10.18 -12.64
N LEU A 783 27.36 -9.95 -13.73
CA LEU A 783 26.38 -10.88 -14.32
C LEU A 783 25.10 -11.15 -13.52
N ILE A 784 24.94 -10.75 -12.25
CA ILE A 784 23.69 -11.02 -11.49
C ILE A 784 22.49 -10.44 -12.24
N ARG A 785 22.57 -9.19 -12.71
CA ARG A 785 21.49 -8.58 -13.50
C ARG A 785 21.40 -9.13 -14.92
N ASP A 786 22.51 -9.51 -15.53
CA ASP A 786 22.52 -10.09 -16.88
C ASP A 786 21.86 -11.47 -16.90
N VAL A 787 22.17 -12.35 -15.94
CA VAL A 787 21.55 -13.69 -15.77
C VAL A 787 20.07 -13.57 -15.42
N LEU A 788 19.66 -12.57 -14.63
CA LEU A 788 18.25 -12.27 -14.40
C LEU A 788 17.53 -11.84 -15.69
N ASP A 789 18.14 -10.98 -16.51
CA ASP A 789 17.57 -10.54 -17.81
C ASP A 789 17.50 -11.71 -18.82
N GLU A 790 18.52 -12.57 -18.87
CA GLU A 790 18.53 -13.82 -19.66
C GLU A 790 17.47 -14.85 -19.21
N ARG A 791 16.99 -14.77 -17.96
CA ARG A 791 15.86 -15.56 -17.42
C ARG A 791 14.50 -14.89 -17.60
N GLY A 792 14.45 -13.71 -18.23
CA GLY A 792 13.24 -12.96 -18.54
C GLY A 792 12.76 -12.01 -17.43
N TYR A 793 13.58 -11.78 -16.39
CA TYR A 793 13.30 -10.77 -15.38
C TYR A 793 13.80 -9.39 -15.81
N HIS A 794 13.27 -8.33 -15.22
CA HIS A 794 13.77 -6.97 -15.46
C HIS A 794 14.34 -6.39 -14.17
N PRO A 795 15.62 -6.63 -13.85
CA PRO A 795 16.22 -6.17 -12.61
C PRO A 795 16.45 -4.66 -12.61
N GLY A 796 16.17 -4.02 -11.47
CA GLY A 796 16.40 -2.59 -11.26
C GLY A 796 16.81 -2.30 -9.81
N ILE A 797 17.87 -1.52 -9.64
CA ILE A 797 18.30 -1.04 -8.33
C ILE A 797 17.27 -0.03 -7.81
N GLU A 798 16.70 -0.29 -6.64
CA GLU A 798 15.97 0.70 -5.86
C GLU A 798 16.98 1.51 -5.05
N THR A 799 16.88 2.84 -5.09
CA THR A 799 17.86 3.73 -4.44
C THR A 799 17.58 3.91 -2.95
N LEU A 800 16.36 3.62 -2.49
CA LEU A 800 15.98 3.73 -1.09
C LEU A 800 15.94 2.38 -0.38
N GLY A 801 16.93 2.11 0.48
CA GLY A 801 16.96 0.90 1.33
C GLY A 801 15.71 0.71 2.19
N MET A 802 15.04 1.80 2.60
CA MET A 802 13.76 1.75 3.33
C MET A 802 12.62 1.07 2.54
N TYR A 803 12.72 0.91 1.22
CA TYR A 803 11.74 0.17 0.42
C TYR A 803 11.58 -1.27 0.94
N PHE A 804 12.69 -1.92 1.30
CA PHE A 804 12.78 -3.34 1.67
C PHE A 804 12.43 -3.63 3.14
N GLY A 805 11.53 -2.83 3.70
CA GLY A 805 11.06 -2.95 5.08
C GLY A 805 12.06 -2.51 6.14
N ALA A 806 11.81 -2.92 7.39
CA ALA A 806 12.69 -2.73 8.54
C ALA A 806 12.32 -3.69 9.67
N ILE A 807 12.85 -4.90 9.66
CA ILE A 807 12.47 -5.95 10.62
C ILE A 807 12.93 -5.55 12.03
N GLN A 808 12.03 -5.64 13.00
CA GLN A 808 12.35 -5.55 14.43
C GLN A 808 12.05 -6.92 15.04
N ALA A 809 13.00 -7.47 15.81
CA ALA A 809 12.88 -8.81 16.37
C ALA A 809 13.55 -8.94 17.75
N LEU A 810 13.01 -9.84 18.57
CA LEU A 810 13.63 -10.32 19.80
C LEU A 810 13.66 -11.85 19.75
N ARG A 811 14.85 -12.46 19.87
CA ARG A 811 15.03 -13.92 20.08
C ARG A 811 15.28 -14.17 21.57
N VAL A 812 14.68 -15.22 22.09
CA VAL A 812 14.76 -15.63 23.50
C VAL A 812 15.13 -17.10 23.56
N ASP A 813 16.28 -17.41 24.16
CA ASP A 813 16.76 -18.76 24.40
C ASP A 813 16.48 -19.13 25.87
N PHE A 814 15.47 -19.98 26.09
CA PHE A 814 15.06 -20.39 27.43
C PHE A 814 16.02 -21.40 28.07
N SER A 815 16.97 -21.94 27.30
CA SER A 815 17.94 -22.92 27.81
C SER A 815 19.04 -22.29 28.67
N ASP A 816 19.37 -21.01 28.40
CA ASP A 816 20.36 -20.24 29.16
C ASP A 816 19.92 -18.84 29.63
N ASP A 817 18.65 -18.47 29.42
CA ASP A 817 18.03 -17.20 29.84
C ASP A 817 18.61 -15.98 29.08
N THR A 818 18.92 -16.18 27.80
CA THR A 818 19.47 -15.12 26.93
C THR A 818 18.38 -14.49 26.06
N ILE A 819 18.35 -13.16 26.02
CA ILE A 819 17.52 -12.36 25.12
C ILE A 819 18.44 -11.63 24.15
N GLN A 820 18.21 -11.77 22.85
CA GLN A 820 18.93 -11.08 21.78
C GLN A 820 17.98 -10.16 21.02
N GLY A 821 18.32 -8.87 20.98
CA GLY A 821 17.60 -7.89 20.21
C GLY A 821 18.21 -7.64 18.83
N PHE A 822 17.35 -7.56 17.82
CA PHE A 822 17.72 -7.24 16.44
C PHE A 822 16.80 -6.13 15.92
N ALA A 823 17.37 -5.18 15.19
CA ALA A 823 16.63 -4.04 14.69
C ALA A 823 17.24 -3.55 13.37
N ASP A 824 16.42 -3.44 12.33
CA ASP A 824 16.91 -3.21 10.98
C ASP A 824 17.33 -1.73 10.76
N PRO A 825 18.60 -1.46 10.41
CA PRO A 825 19.10 -0.10 10.23
C PRO A 825 18.46 0.62 9.04
N ARG A 826 17.82 -0.09 8.09
CA ARG A 826 17.19 0.50 6.88
C ARG A 826 16.15 1.58 7.15
N ARG A 827 15.55 1.61 8.35
CA ARG A 827 14.65 2.67 8.82
C ARG A 827 15.00 3.23 10.21
N GLY A 828 16.23 3.01 10.69
CA GLY A 828 16.68 3.52 11.98
C GLY A 828 16.11 2.80 13.21
N GLY A 829 15.69 1.53 13.04
CA GLY A 829 15.29 0.68 14.15
C GLY A 829 16.42 0.52 15.16
N THR A 830 16.07 0.29 16.42
CA THR A 830 17.04 -0.07 17.45
C THR A 830 16.40 -0.97 18.50
N THR A 831 17.21 -1.43 19.45
CA THR A 831 16.81 -2.34 20.52
C THR A 831 17.58 -2.01 21.79
N ASP A 832 17.00 -2.33 22.94
CA ASP A 832 17.62 -2.20 24.27
C ASP A 832 17.10 -3.32 25.19
N GLY A 833 17.84 -3.61 26.26
CA GLY A 833 17.65 -4.80 27.07
C GLY A 833 17.82 -4.58 28.58
N GLY A 834 17.45 -5.60 29.34
CA GLY A 834 17.46 -5.61 30.80
C GLY A 834 18.84 -5.46 31.45
N PRO A 835 18.90 -5.47 32.79
CA PRO A 835 20.16 -5.32 33.51
C PRO A 835 21.16 -6.41 33.08
N ASN A 836 22.36 -5.99 32.67
CA ASN A 836 23.39 -6.75 31.96
C ASN A 836 23.25 -6.83 30.42
N ALA A 837 22.41 -6.03 29.78
CA ALA A 837 22.51 -5.77 28.34
C ALA A 837 23.93 -5.27 28.00
N VAL A 838 24.60 -5.96 27.08
CA VAL A 838 25.90 -5.57 26.53
C VAL A 838 25.68 -5.25 25.06
N ASN A 839 25.85 -3.98 24.70
CA ASN A 839 26.12 -3.59 23.33
C ASN A 839 27.54 -4.06 23.01
N GLY A 840 27.78 -4.68 21.85
CA GLY A 840 29.08 -5.29 21.50
C GLY A 840 30.26 -4.34 21.31
N GLU A 841 30.18 -3.09 21.78
CA GLU A 841 31.33 -2.21 21.99
C GLU A 841 32.14 -2.71 23.20
N GLU A 842 32.98 -3.74 23.04
CA GLU A 842 34.10 -3.96 23.96
C GLU A 842 35.07 -2.76 23.81
N ASP A 843 35.30 -2.04 24.91
CA ASP A 843 36.40 -1.07 25.06
C ASP A 843 37.75 -1.79 24.83
N ASP A 844 38.36 -1.59 23.67
CA ASP A 844 39.71 -2.08 23.30
C ASP A 844 40.80 -1.45 24.22
N GLU A 845 41.28 -2.18 25.24
CA GLU A 845 42.42 -1.82 26.15
C GLU A 845 43.80 -2.40 25.73
#